data_AF-E6LXI4-F1
#
_entry.id   AF-E6LXI4-F1
#
_cell.length_a   1.000
_cell.length_b   1.000
_cell.length_c   1.000
_cell.angle_alpha   90.00
_cell.angle_beta   90.00
_cell.angle_gamma   90.00
#
_symmetry.space_group_name_H-M   'P 1'
#
loop_
_entity.id
_entity.type
_entity.pdbx_description
1 polymer ?
#
loop_
_entity_poly.entity_id
_entity_poly.type
_entity_poly.pdbx_seq_one_letter_code
_entity_poly.pdbx_strand_id
1 'polypeptide(L)'
;MEDGRLSQLWNKKHAPVDYLDWVARGAGRRDSGHPDAWRVDSQFDFETDCRLAVVMHVYYPDLVTEIVQRLSNIPVEFDMFITNASGADLPLLPQQIHERLPLLKHLVVVPVENHGRDIFPLVQLVNFGALDPYQLILKVHTKKSAWRESHPDLEGSGAQWKDEFLDALLGSKDSVEKIMSAFGSDPWLGLVTAPGNIVGPQFWGGDQALTAELLRRLEMQLKPSKLKFAAGSMYWVRGFVIQGLRSLGLSATDFETEAGQIDATTAHALERAIGILTTEAGLKLRETNQLALPMDKSGNDHAVPGTDHYLEQSWQRFNPTSQIQPIARFIPFYLPQFHPTVENNRWWGAGFTEWTNVTAAKPVYQGHDQPKLPSDLGFYDLRLDEVRIAQAELAARHGINGFMYYYYWFAGKRLLNLPVERLHSADPATVNMPFCLMWANENWTRSWDGRNKDILIGQRYDDVPAEKFIDDVAEFLRDSRYMRVAGKAILAIYRPAQIPNFTDVVRHWRERARELGIGELWLLSVDVATEFDGLGASVSELGLDGSLGFPPHNLPWEGAPAGSVKMRRKMRGSVLSYPALVQVATEKLRRLPRELSPGVMVNFDNTARRQWKPDVWYGANPYLFRRWLAAAARSVLDRPAPERIVFINAWNEWAEGAILEPTQRFGKTYLQAVRDVAFG
;
A
#
# COMPACT_ATOMS: atom_id res chain seq x y z
N MET A 1 -29.79 -41.34 -11.31
CA MET A 1 -28.83 -42.04 -10.42
C MET A 1 -27.44 -41.85 -10.99
N GLU A 2 -26.83 -40.70 -10.69
CA GLU A 2 -25.39 -40.45 -10.89
C GLU A 2 -24.93 -39.31 -9.95
N ASP A 3 -25.56 -39.26 -8.76
CA ASP A 3 -25.42 -38.21 -7.74
C ASP A 3 -24.71 -38.73 -6.47
N GLY A 4 -24.04 -39.90 -6.59
CA GLY A 4 -23.52 -40.65 -5.43
C GLY A 4 -22.00 -40.74 -5.34
N ARG A 5 -21.25 -40.24 -6.33
CA ARG A 5 -19.77 -40.41 -6.38
C ARG A 5 -18.97 -39.12 -6.25
N LEU A 6 -19.61 -37.95 -6.23
CA LEU A 6 -18.96 -36.67 -5.90
C LEU A 6 -19.15 -36.24 -4.44
N SER A 7 -20.15 -36.79 -3.74
CA SER A 7 -20.41 -36.50 -2.32
C SER A 7 -19.45 -37.21 -1.35
N GLN A 8 -18.65 -38.18 -1.82
CA GLN A 8 -17.69 -38.92 -1.00
C GLN A 8 -16.30 -38.28 -0.90
N LEU A 9 -16.05 -37.14 -1.58
CA LEU A 9 -14.83 -36.33 -1.40
C LEU A 9 -15.01 -35.15 -0.43
N TRP A 10 -16.22 -34.95 0.09
CA TRP A 10 -16.61 -33.78 0.90
C TRP A 10 -16.52 -34.03 2.42
N ASN A 11 -15.87 -35.12 2.83
CA ASN A 11 -15.70 -35.52 4.23
C ASN A 11 -14.25 -35.36 4.74
N LYS A 12 -13.46 -34.46 4.11
CA LYS A 12 -12.22 -33.96 4.73
C LYS A 12 -12.59 -32.74 5.55
N LYS A 13 -12.38 -32.80 6.86
CA LYS A 13 -12.48 -31.65 7.77
C LYS A 13 -11.69 -30.49 7.15
N HIS A 14 -12.37 -29.41 6.77
CA HIS A 14 -11.72 -28.23 6.19
C HIS A 14 -10.64 -27.73 7.16
N ALA A 15 -9.49 -27.31 6.62
CA ALA A 15 -8.46 -26.68 7.45
C ALA A 15 -9.02 -25.35 8.00
N PRO A 16 -8.64 -24.92 9.22
CA PRO A 16 -9.17 -23.68 9.81
C PRO A 16 -9.09 -22.44 8.89
N VAL A 17 -8.02 -22.36 8.10
CA VAL A 17 -7.74 -21.25 7.16
C VAL A 17 -8.46 -21.34 5.81
N ASP A 18 -9.31 -22.35 5.58
CA ASP A 18 -10.02 -22.57 4.32
C ASP A 18 -10.69 -21.28 3.78
N TYR A 19 -10.43 -20.94 2.51
CA TYR A 19 -10.93 -19.69 1.96
C TYR A 19 -12.44 -19.69 1.73
N LEU A 20 -13.09 -20.84 1.50
CA LEU A 20 -14.56 -20.87 1.38
C LEU A 20 -15.21 -20.56 2.71
N ASP A 21 -14.65 -21.07 3.81
CA ASP A 21 -15.09 -20.74 5.16
C ASP A 21 -14.85 -19.25 5.46
N TRP A 22 -13.69 -18.70 5.09
CA TRP A 22 -13.42 -17.26 5.18
C TRP A 22 -14.44 -16.41 4.39
N VAL A 23 -14.72 -16.78 3.12
CA VAL A 23 -15.73 -16.08 2.29
C VAL A 23 -17.11 -16.16 2.94
N ALA A 24 -17.49 -17.30 3.53
CA ALA A 24 -18.75 -17.47 4.21
C ALA A 24 -18.87 -16.58 5.46
N ARG A 25 -17.79 -16.46 6.26
CA ARG A 25 -17.73 -15.57 7.42
C ARG A 25 -17.78 -14.09 7.04
N GLY A 26 -17.19 -13.72 5.91
CA GLY A 26 -17.13 -12.33 5.41
C GLY A 26 -18.49 -11.69 5.09
N ALA A 27 -19.59 -12.45 5.05
CA ALA A 27 -20.94 -11.95 4.89
C ALA A 27 -21.56 -11.39 6.20
N GLY A 28 -20.92 -11.60 7.34
CA GLY A 28 -21.38 -11.16 8.68
C GLY A 28 -20.50 -10.07 9.30
N ARG A 29 -20.72 -9.79 10.60
CA ARG A 29 -19.86 -8.91 11.39
C ARG A 29 -18.46 -9.51 11.42
N ARG A 30 -17.45 -8.75 10.98
CA ARG A 30 -16.05 -9.18 11.03
C ARG A 30 -15.58 -9.23 12.49
N ASP A 31 -14.90 -10.33 12.81
CA ASP A 31 -14.09 -10.45 14.01
C ASP A 31 -13.02 -9.36 14.01
N SER A 32 -12.77 -8.73 15.15
CA SER A 32 -11.71 -7.73 15.31
C SER A 32 -10.32 -8.32 15.06
N GLY A 33 -10.18 -9.65 15.23
CA GLY A 33 -8.91 -10.35 15.03
C GLY A 33 -7.85 -10.00 16.06
N HIS A 34 -8.27 -9.43 17.20
CA HIS A 34 -7.46 -9.10 18.37
C HIS A 34 -8.35 -9.10 19.63
N PRO A 35 -7.79 -9.25 20.85
CA PRO A 35 -8.57 -9.18 22.08
C PRO A 35 -9.27 -7.82 22.25
N ASP A 36 -10.55 -7.82 22.63
CA ASP A 36 -11.31 -6.57 22.84
C ASP A 36 -10.78 -5.74 24.01
N ALA A 37 -10.18 -6.40 25.02
CA ALA A 37 -9.57 -5.75 26.18
C ALA A 37 -8.47 -4.74 25.78
N TRP A 38 -7.78 -4.95 24.65
CA TRP A 38 -6.74 -4.03 24.18
C TRP A 38 -7.28 -2.64 23.82
N ARG A 39 -8.58 -2.53 23.46
CA ARG A 39 -9.21 -1.24 23.10
C ARG A 39 -9.27 -0.26 24.27
N VAL A 40 -9.23 -0.76 25.50
CA VAL A 40 -9.32 0.03 26.75
C VAL A 40 -8.06 -0.11 27.59
N ASP A 41 -7.03 -0.78 27.09
CA ASP A 41 -5.75 -0.94 27.76
C ASP A 41 -4.91 0.32 27.53
N SER A 42 -4.64 1.06 28.60
CA SER A 42 -3.87 2.30 28.58
C SER A 42 -2.42 2.11 28.13
N GLN A 43 -1.90 0.88 28.11
CA GLN A 43 -0.57 0.61 27.55
C GLN A 43 -0.48 0.97 26.07
N PHE A 44 -1.59 0.95 25.33
CA PHE A 44 -1.64 1.34 23.92
C PHE A 44 -1.95 2.84 23.72
N ASP A 45 -2.18 3.60 24.79
CA ASP A 45 -2.53 5.02 24.74
C ASP A 45 -1.28 5.90 24.71
N PHE A 46 -0.59 5.90 23.56
CA PHE A 46 0.57 6.75 23.31
C PHE A 46 0.68 7.18 21.85
N GLU A 47 1.24 8.36 21.64
CA GLU A 47 1.74 8.79 20.33
C GLU A 47 3.23 8.46 20.22
N THR A 48 3.70 8.15 19.02
CA THR A 48 5.10 7.81 18.79
C THR A 48 5.64 8.41 17.51
N ASP A 49 6.85 8.95 17.60
CA ASP A 49 7.68 9.35 16.47
C ASP A 49 8.75 8.29 16.14
N CYS A 50 8.80 7.19 16.91
CA CYS A 50 9.71 6.06 16.67
C CYS A 50 9.42 5.44 15.30
N ARG A 51 10.49 5.16 14.54
CA ARG A 51 10.38 4.49 13.23
C ARG A 51 10.62 3.00 13.31
N LEU A 52 11.13 2.52 14.45
CA LEU A 52 11.45 1.13 14.75
C LEU A 52 10.53 0.59 15.85
N ALA A 53 9.95 -0.58 15.61
CA ALA A 53 9.33 -1.39 16.66
C ALA A 53 10.07 -2.71 16.86
N VAL A 54 10.12 -3.16 18.10
CA VAL A 54 10.53 -4.52 18.48
C VAL A 54 9.30 -5.30 18.89
N VAL A 55 9.04 -6.42 18.22
CA VAL A 55 7.99 -7.38 18.60
C VAL A 55 8.65 -8.61 19.18
N MET A 56 8.44 -8.84 20.48
CA MET A 56 8.92 -10.01 21.20
C MET A 56 7.75 -10.91 21.58
N HIS A 57 7.75 -12.14 21.09
CA HIS A 57 6.81 -13.15 21.56
C HIS A 57 7.45 -14.04 22.64
N VAL A 58 6.77 -14.19 23.78
CA VAL A 58 7.26 -14.91 24.95
C VAL A 58 6.41 -16.13 25.23
N TYR A 59 7.05 -17.29 25.12
CA TYR A 59 6.56 -18.59 25.58
C TYR A 59 7.46 -19.18 26.68
N TYR A 60 8.77 -18.87 26.66
CA TYR A 60 9.75 -19.25 27.68
C TYR A 60 10.27 -18.00 28.40
N PRO A 61 9.67 -17.61 29.55
CA PRO A 61 10.01 -16.36 30.24
C PRO A 61 11.47 -16.25 30.65
N ASP A 62 12.14 -17.36 30.97
CA ASP A 62 13.54 -17.38 31.40
C ASP A 62 14.53 -16.82 30.37
N LEU A 63 14.15 -16.78 29.09
CA LEU A 63 14.97 -16.23 28.01
C LEU A 63 14.83 -14.71 27.82
N VAL A 64 13.84 -14.07 28.47
CA VAL A 64 13.54 -12.64 28.28
C VAL A 64 14.72 -11.76 28.68
N THR A 65 15.36 -12.06 29.82
CA THR A 65 16.48 -11.26 30.34
C THR A 65 17.64 -11.17 29.35
N GLU A 66 17.97 -12.28 28.69
CA GLU A 66 19.04 -12.35 27.70
C GLU A 66 18.69 -11.52 26.45
N ILE A 67 17.48 -11.67 25.93
CA ILE A 67 17.07 -10.93 24.72
C ILE A 67 17.01 -9.43 25.02
N VAL A 68 16.47 -9.02 26.17
CA VAL A 68 16.48 -7.61 26.61
C VAL A 68 17.90 -7.06 26.69
N GLN A 69 18.87 -7.83 27.18
CA GLN A 69 20.26 -7.40 27.19
C GLN A 69 20.79 -7.17 25.76
N ARG A 70 20.51 -8.07 24.82
CA ARG A 70 20.95 -7.95 23.42
C ARG A 70 20.26 -6.80 22.67
N LEU A 71 19.02 -6.46 23.02
CA LEU A 71 18.30 -5.31 22.46
C LEU A 71 18.96 -3.96 22.78
N SER A 72 19.84 -3.89 23.79
CA SER A 72 20.65 -2.69 24.07
C SER A 72 21.61 -2.31 22.94
N ASN A 73 21.85 -3.21 21.99
CA ASN A 73 22.64 -2.96 20.78
C ASN A 73 21.89 -2.11 19.73
N ILE A 74 20.59 -1.84 19.90
CA ILE A 74 19.83 -0.99 18.98
C ILE A 74 20.27 0.48 19.15
N PRO A 75 20.73 1.16 18.09
CA PRO A 75 21.37 2.48 18.19
C PRO A 75 20.40 3.67 18.05
N VAL A 76 19.09 3.43 17.95
CA VAL A 76 18.04 4.44 17.77
C VAL A 76 16.91 4.25 18.76
N GLU A 77 16.08 5.28 18.93
CA GLU A 77 14.86 5.19 19.73
C GLU A 77 13.85 4.21 19.10
N PHE A 78 13.23 3.37 19.94
CA PHE A 78 12.27 2.37 19.50
C PHE A 78 11.16 2.12 20.53
N ASP A 79 10.07 1.53 20.07
CA ASP A 79 8.99 1.01 20.92
C ASP A 79 8.99 -0.51 20.92
N MET A 80 8.49 -1.11 21.99
CA MET A 80 8.52 -2.56 22.18
C MET A 80 7.15 -3.12 22.55
N PHE A 81 6.76 -4.19 21.86
CA PHE A 81 5.55 -4.95 22.13
C PHE A 81 5.92 -6.38 22.53
N ILE A 82 5.55 -6.75 23.75
CA ILE A 82 5.73 -8.10 24.28
C ILE A 82 4.38 -8.80 24.31
N THR A 83 4.26 -9.88 23.54
CA THR A 83 3.12 -10.79 23.63
C THR A 83 3.50 -11.97 24.51
N ASN A 84 2.86 -12.12 25.67
CA ASN A 84 3.20 -13.15 26.66
C ASN A 84 2.17 -14.28 26.62
N ALA A 85 2.55 -15.41 26.03
CA ALA A 85 1.76 -16.65 25.96
C ALA A 85 2.15 -17.69 27.02
N SER A 86 3.09 -17.37 27.92
CA SER A 86 3.62 -18.34 28.89
C SER A 86 2.65 -18.66 30.04
N GLY A 87 1.65 -17.80 30.28
CA GLY A 87 0.78 -17.89 31.45
C GLY A 87 1.45 -17.54 32.79
N ALA A 88 2.70 -17.09 32.77
CA ALA A 88 3.46 -16.65 33.94
C ALA A 88 3.94 -15.20 33.78
N ASP A 89 4.29 -14.56 34.89
CA ASP A 89 4.90 -13.23 34.88
C ASP A 89 6.29 -13.26 34.22
N LEU A 90 6.66 -12.15 33.60
CA LEU A 90 8.00 -11.98 33.02
C LEU A 90 9.04 -11.86 34.16
N PRO A 91 10.29 -12.33 33.95
CA PRO A 91 11.33 -12.25 34.97
C PRO A 91 11.85 -10.82 35.22
N LEU A 92 11.49 -9.87 34.35
CA LEU A 92 11.82 -8.46 34.47
C LEU A 92 10.54 -7.65 34.55
N LEU A 93 10.46 -6.78 35.56
CA LEU A 93 9.42 -5.75 35.64
C LEU A 93 9.62 -4.71 34.54
N PRO A 94 8.55 -4.03 34.07
CA PRO A 94 8.65 -2.97 33.06
C PRO A 94 9.72 -1.92 33.36
N GLN A 95 9.86 -1.48 34.62
CA GLN A 95 10.90 -0.51 35.00
C GLN A 95 12.32 -1.05 34.76
N GLN A 96 12.55 -2.33 35.06
CA GLN A 96 13.85 -2.97 34.86
C GLN A 96 14.19 -3.14 33.37
N ILE A 97 13.19 -3.29 32.51
CA ILE A 97 13.37 -3.30 31.06
C ILE A 97 13.80 -1.91 30.57
N HIS A 98 13.13 -0.84 31.02
CA HIS A 98 13.52 0.54 30.69
C HIS A 98 14.94 0.89 31.20
N GLU A 99 15.30 0.49 32.42
CA GLU A 99 16.66 0.72 32.96
C GLU A 99 17.75 0.07 32.09
N ARG A 100 17.46 -1.09 31.49
CA ARG A 100 18.39 -1.82 30.62
C ARG A 100 18.38 -1.32 29.18
N LEU A 101 17.31 -0.65 28.75
CA LEU A 101 17.07 -0.19 27.38
C LEU A 101 16.85 1.33 27.38
N PRO A 102 17.91 2.15 27.46
CA PRO A 102 17.77 3.60 27.56
C PRO A 102 17.13 4.27 26.33
N LEU A 103 17.09 3.56 25.19
CA LEU A 103 16.46 4.03 23.94
C LEU A 103 15.02 3.50 23.74
N LEU A 104 14.50 2.71 24.69
CA LEU A 104 13.11 2.27 24.69
C LEU A 104 12.20 3.41 25.16
N LYS A 105 11.28 3.85 24.28
CA LYS A 105 10.32 4.92 24.58
C LYS A 105 9.04 4.38 25.21
N HIS A 106 8.40 3.44 24.55
CA HIS A 106 7.17 2.83 25.04
C HIS A 106 7.29 1.31 25.08
N LEU A 107 6.76 0.73 26.15
CA LEU A 107 6.70 -0.71 26.37
C LEU A 107 5.25 -1.13 26.56
N VAL A 108 4.80 -2.07 25.73
CA VAL A 108 3.50 -2.72 25.86
C VAL A 108 3.72 -4.18 26.19
N VAL A 109 3.16 -4.65 27.30
CA VAL A 109 3.20 -6.07 27.69
C VAL A 109 1.78 -6.59 27.81
N VAL A 110 1.41 -7.49 26.90
CA VAL A 110 0.05 -8.04 26.85
C VAL A 110 0.05 -9.56 27.02
N PRO A 111 -0.78 -10.12 27.92
CA PRO A 111 -1.04 -11.54 27.95
C PRO A 111 -1.83 -11.94 26.70
N VAL A 112 -1.46 -13.07 26.10
CA VAL A 112 -2.16 -13.65 24.96
C VAL A 112 -2.33 -15.15 25.17
N GLU A 113 -3.30 -15.75 24.48
CA GLU A 113 -3.43 -17.20 24.47
C GLU A 113 -2.26 -17.85 23.73
N ASN A 114 -1.81 -19.01 24.18
CA ASN A 114 -0.88 -19.84 23.42
C ASN A 114 -1.63 -20.52 22.26
N HIS A 115 -1.86 -19.75 21.19
CA HIS A 115 -2.59 -20.17 20.01
C HIS A 115 -1.97 -19.55 18.76
N GLY A 116 -1.65 -20.37 17.75
CA GLY A 116 -0.97 -19.89 16.54
C GLY A 116 0.48 -19.45 16.79
N ARG A 117 1.06 -19.91 17.91
CA ARG A 117 2.46 -19.68 18.32
C ARG A 117 2.83 -18.19 18.36
N ASP A 118 3.99 -17.83 17.83
CA ASP A 118 4.47 -16.45 17.72
C ASP A 118 3.85 -15.68 16.54
N ILE A 119 3.09 -16.36 15.68
CA ILE A 119 2.57 -15.82 14.43
C ILE A 119 1.18 -15.19 14.62
N PHE A 120 0.26 -15.86 15.33
CA PHE A 120 -1.07 -15.28 15.54
C PHE A 120 -1.04 -14.04 16.46
N PRO A 121 -0.28 -14.00 17.58
CA PRO A 121 -0.12 -12.78 18.37
C PRO A 121 0.49 -11.61 17.59
N LEU A 122 1.39 -11.87 16.64
CA LEU A 122 1.87 -10.85 15.70
C LEU A 122 0.70 -10.33 14.84
N VAL A 123 -0.11 -11.24 14.28
CA VAL A 123 -1.31 -10.88 13.50
C VAL A 123 -2.30 -10.06 14.35
N GLN A 124 -2.47 -10.37 15.63
CA GLN A 124 -3.32 -9.59 16.52
C GLN A 124 -2.82 -8.14 16.68
N LEU A 125 -1.51 -7.94 16.87
CA LEU A 125 -0.91 -6.59 16.90
C LEU A 125 -1.10 -5.83 15.58
N VAL A 126 -0.97 -6.53 14.45
CA VAL A 126 -1.24 -5.97 13.12
C VAL A 126 -2.71 -5.58 12.98
N ASN A 127 -3.65 -6.46 13.33
CA ASN A 127 -5.09 -6.21 13.24
C ASN A 127 -5.53 -5.06 14.15
N PHE A 128 -4.93 -4.94 15.34
CA PHE A 128 -5.15 -3.82 16.25
C PHE A 128 -4.64 -2.48 15.69
N GLY A 129 -3.62 -2.51 14.81
CA GLY A 129 -2.95 -1.32 14.29
C GLY A 129 -1.79 -0.82 15.16
N ALA A 130 -1.40 -1.59 16.17
CA ALA A 130 -0.24 -1.28 17.03
C ALA A 130 1.02 -1.03 16.21
N LEU A 131 1.18 -1.76 15.10
CA LEU A 131 2.39 -1.71 14.26
C LEU A 131 2.30 -0.73 13.10
N ASP A 132 1.16 -0.04 12.89
CA ASP A 132 0.95 0.87 11.75
C ASP A 132 1.97 2.03 11.68
N PRO A 133 2.47 2.62 12.77
CA PRO A 133 3.41 3.76 12.70
C PRO A 133 4.80 3.42 12.17
N TYR A 134 5.27 2.18 12.32
CA TYR A 134 6.69 1.86 12.16
C TYR A 134 7.09 1.56 10.72
N GLN A 135 8.31 1.97 10.35
CA GLN A 135 8.91 1.71 9.04
C GLN A 135 9.76 0.44 9.05
N LEU A 136 10.36 0.12 10.20
CA LEU A 136 11.18 -1.06 10.40
C LEU A 136 10.68 -1.83 11.63
N ILE A 137 10.66 -3.15 11.56
CA ILE A 137 10.26 -4.02 12.66
C ILE A 137 11.35 -5.07 12.87
N LEU A 138 11.78 -5.22 14.12
CA LEU A 138 12.53 -6.38 14.57
C LEU A 138 11.56 -7.36 15.23
N LYS A 139 11.44 -8.56 14.67
CA LYS A 139 10.65 -9.64 15.27
C LYS A 139 11.57 -10.69 15.88
N VAL A 140 11.38 -10.97 17.15
CA VAL A 140 12.08 -12.01 17.91
C VAL A 140 11.10 -12.80 18.77
N HIS A 141 11.50 -13.99 19.21
CA HIS A 141 10.69 -14.77 20.15
C HIS A 141 11.57 -15.65 21.05
N THR A 142 11.00 -16.12 22.15
CA THR A 142 11.69 -17.06 23.03
C THR A 142 11.50 -18.48 22.49
N LYS A 143 12.59 -19.17 22.17
CA LYS A 143 12.55 -20.56 21.68
C LYS A 143 13.53 -21.44 22.42
N LYS A 144 13.06 -22.60 22.90
CA LYS A 144 13.89 -23.73 23.34
C LYS A 144 13.78 -24.86 22.31
N SER A 145 14.82 -25.67 22.16
CA SER A 145 14.85 -26.79 21.22
C SER A 145 14.40 -28.10 21.88
N ALA A 146 13.12 -28.47 21.76
CA ALA A 146 12.60 -29.71 22.37
C ALA A 146 13.18 -31.02 21.77
N TRP A 147 13.63 -31.01 20.50
CA TRP A 147 14.13 -32.21 19.79
C TRP A 147 15.51 -32.70 20.27
N ARG A 148 16.34 -31.82 20.86
CA ARG A 148 17.69 -32.18 21.34
C ARG A 148 17.80 -32.34 22.86
N GLU A 149 16.80 -31.92 23.63
CA GLU A 149 16.65 -32.34 25.04
C GLU A 149 16.44 -33.86 25.16
N SER A 150 15.92 -34.50 24.09
CA SER A 150 15.77 -35.96 24.00
C SER A 150 16.92 -36.69 23.28
N HIS A 151 17.95 -35.98 22.78
CA HIS A 151 19.10 -36.56 22.07
C HIS A 151 20.44 -35.87 22.47
N PRO A 152 20.97 -36.14 23.68
CA PRO A 152 22.17 -35.48 24.22
C PRO A 152 23.51 -35.90 23.56
N ASP A 153 23.52 -36.96 22.74
CA ASP A 153 24.76 -37.58 22.22
C ASP A 153 25.24 -37.03 20.86
N LEU A 154 24.61 -35.99 20.31
CA LEU A 154 25.02 -35.35 19.04
C LEU A 154 25.70 -34.01 19.32
N GLU A 155 26.91 -33.80 18.78
CA GLU A 155 27.62 -32.51 18.85
C GLU A 155 26.81 -31.42 18.13
N GLY A 156 26.40 -30.40 18.91
CA GLY A 156 25.69 -29.21 18.43
C GLY A 156 24.40 -28.92 19.21
N SER A 157 24.44 -28.05 20.22
CA SER A 157 23.28 -27.80 21.11
C SER A 157 22.22 -26.92 20.45
N GLY A 158 20.95 -27.04 20.84
CA GLY A 158 19.93 -26.09 20.36
C GLY A 158 19.95 -24.72 21.04
N ALA A 159 20.76 -24.56 22.08
CA ALA A 159 21.22 -23.24 22.51
C ALA A 159 22.00 -22.56 21.37
N GLN A 160 22.85 -23.30 20.64
CA GLN A 160 23.59 -22.75 19.49
C GLN A 160 22.67 -22.23 18.38
N TRP A 161 21.54 -22.86 18.05
CA TRP A 161 20.63 -22.32 16.99
C TRP A 161 19.92 -21.03 17.43
N LYS A 162 19.43 -20.97 18.68
CA LYS A 162 18.82 -19.74 19.24
C LYS A 162 19.86 -18.62 19.36
N ASP A 163 21.04 -18.97 19.87
CA ASP A 163 22.18 -18.07 19.98
C ASP A 163 22.62 -17.62 18.58
N GLU A 164 22.60 -18.48 17.54
CA GLU A 164 22.90 -18.11 16.15
C GLU A 164 21.95 -17.04 15.60
N PHE A 165 20.63 -17.15 15.84
CA PHE A 165 19.69 -16.09 15.44
C PHE A 165 19.95 -14.78 16.18
N LEU A 166 20.07 -14.85 17.51
CA LEU A 166 20.24 -13.66 18.33
C LEU A 166 21.63 -13.01 18.13
N ASP A 167 22.68 -13.79 17.90
CA ASP A 167 24.02 -13.34 17.56
C ASP A 167 24.02 -12.69 16.17
N ALA A 168 23.34 -13.30 15.19
CA ALA A 168 23.26 -12.74 13.84
C ALA A 168 22.47 -11.43 13.78
N LEU A 169 21.36 -11.33 14.52
CA LEU A 169 20.42 -10.20 14.41
C LEU A 169 20.64 -9.10 15.46
N LEU A 170 21.27 -9.43 16.60
CA LEU A 170 21.43 -8.57 17.77
C LEU A 170 22.77 -8.78 18.51
N GLY A 171 23.76 -9.45 17.91
CA GLY A 171 24.99 -9.87 18.62
C GLY A 171 25.87 -8.71 19.09
N SER A 172 25.94 -7.63 18.32
CA SER A 172 26.68 -6.41 18.68
C SER A 172 26.03 -5.16 18.09
N LYS A 173 26.35 -3.99 18.65
CA LYS A 173 25.92 -2.69 18.11
C LYS A 173 26.30 -2.53 16.63
N ASP A 174 27.54 -2.86 16.26
CA ASP A 174 28.03 -2.77 14.87
C ASP A 174 27.22 -3.66 13.92
N SER A 175 26.85 -4.87 14.37
CA SER A 175 26.02 -5.77 13.56
C SER A 175 24.62 -5.21 13.31
N VAL A 176 24.02 -4.57 14.33
CA VAL A 176 22.71 -3.93 14.22
C VAL A 176 22.77 -2.68 13.34
N GLU A 177 23.79 -1.83 13.52
CA GLU A 177 24.05 -0.67 12.67
C GLU A 177 24.22 -1.07 11.20
N LYS A 178 24.93 -2.16 10.92
CA LYS A 178 25.06 -2.73 9.57
C LYS A 178 23.71 -3.15 8.98
N ILE A 179 22.90 -3.91 9.72
CA ILE A 179 21.58 -4.37 9.25
C ILE A 179 20.69 -3.17 8.96
N MET A 180 20.58 -2.24 9.91
CA MET A 180 19.77 -1.03 9.76
C MET A 180 20.27 -0.14 8.61
N SER A 181 21.59 -0.02 8.42
CA SER A 181 22.14 0.74 7.28
C SER A 181 21.83 0.12 5.94
N ALA A 182 21.78 -1.21 5.86
CA ALA A 182 21.34 -1.91 4.67
C ALA A 182 19.88 -1.57 4.33
N PHE A 183 18.97 -1.58 5.32
CA PHE A 183 17.59 -1.11 5.11
C PHE A 183 17.54 0.37 4.73
N GLY A 184 18.38 1.19 5.36
CA GLY A 184 18.39 2.61 5.09
C GLY A 184 19.05 3.01 3.77
N SER A 185 19.73 2.09 3.08
CA SER A 185 20.39 2.36 1.79
C SER A 185 19.73 1.64 0.63
N ASP A 186 19.17 0.45 0.83
CA ASP A 186 18.49 -0.32 -0.21
C ASP A 186 16.96 -0.27 -0.03
N PRO A 187 16.23 0.58 -0.79
CA PRO A 187 14.76 0.63 -0.77
C PRO A 187 14.08 -0.67 -1.25
N TRP A 188 14.87 -1.64 -1.76
CA TRP A 188 14.43 -2.94 -2.20
C TRP A 188 14.67 -4.06 -1.17
N LEU A 189 15.38 -3.80 -0.07
CA LEU A 189 15.61 -4.80 0.97
C LEU A 189 14.36 -4.95 1.85
N GLY A 190 13.66 -6.09 1.80
CA GLY A 190 12.42 -6.29 2.54
C GLY A 190 12.60 -6.97 3.89
N LEU A 191 13.49 -7.96 3.97
CA LEU A 191 13.64 -8.82 5.14
C LEU A 191 15.10 -9.30 5.27
N VAL A 192 15.64 -9.23 6.48
CA VAL A 192 16.95 -9.76 6.86
C VAL A 192 16.80 -10.78 7.99
N THR A 193 17.32 -11.99 7.81
CA THR A 193 17.34 -13.06 8.83
C THR A 193 18.74 -13.65 9.01
N ALA A 194 18.90 -14.63 9.90
CA ALA A 194 20.18 -15.27 10.18
C ALA A 194 20.71 -16.10 8.99
N PRO A 195 22.02 -16.32 8.89
CA PRO A 195 22.63 -17.16 7.84
C PRO A 195 22.00 -18.56 7.76
N GLY A 196 21.81 -19.08 6.55
CA GLY A 196 21.26 -20.42 6.29
C GLY A 196 19.74 -20.57 6.54
N ASN A 197 19.03 -19.51 6.91
CA ASN A 197 17.61 -19.58 7.28
C ASN A 197 16.67 -19.04 6.18
N ILE A 198 17.20 -18.57 5.06
CA ILE A 198 16.39 -18.35 3.86
C ILE A 198 16.31 -19.64 3.06
N VAL A 199 15.14 -20.27 3.08
CA VAL A 199 14.94 -21.61 2.51
C VAL A 199 13.98 -21.62 1.32
N GLY A 200 14.02 -22.70 0.55
CA GLY A 200 13.36 -22.82 -0.76
C GLY A 200 12.22 -23.86 -0.84
N PRO A 201 11.81 -24.25 -2.07
CA PRO A 201 10.68 -25.16 -2.32
C PRO A 201 10.79 -26.54 -1.67
N GLN A 202 11.98 -27.00 -1.31
CA GLN A 202 12.19 -28.25 -0.60
C GLN A 202 11.66 -28.23 0.85
N PHE A 203 11.31 -27.05 1.38
CA PHE A 203 10.77 -26.85 2.73
C PHE A 203 9.26 -26.52 2.75
N TRP A 204 8.50 -27.01 1.76
CA TRP A 204 7.04 -26.85 1.80
C TRP A 204 6.40 -27.56 3.00
N GLY A 205 6.85 -28.78 3.32
CA GLY A 205 6.19 -29.62 4.31
C GLY A 205 4.71 -29.85 3.94
N GLY A 206 3.85 -29.90 4.95
CA GLY A 206 2.39 -29.96 4.79
C GLY A 206 1.70 -28.63 4.49
N ASP A 207 2.44 -27.51 4.39
CA ASP A 207 1.85 -26.17 4.39
C ASP A 207 1.49 -25.61 3.01
N GLN A 208 1.83 -26.30 1.92
CA GLN A 208 1.62 -25.77 0.57
C GLN A 208 0.15 -25.46 0.29
N ALA A 209 -0.77 -26.35 0.69
CA ALA A 209 -2.19 -26.15 0.48
C ALA A 209 -2.73 -24.99 1.35
N LEU A 210 -2.34 -24.93 2.62
CA LEU A 210 -2.73 -23.87 3.55
C LEU A 210 -2.23 -22.50 3.06
N THR A 211 -1.00 -22.44 2.55
CA THR A 211 -0.43 -21.23 1.97
C THR A 211 -1.19 -20.80 0.71
N ALA A 212 -1.64 -21.74 -0.11
CA ALA A 212 -2.48 -21.43 -1.27
C ALA A 212 -3.84 -20.83 -0.85
N GLU A 213 -4.46 -21.34 0.23
CA GLU A 213 -5.71 -20.79 0.78
C GLU A 213 -5.52 -19.34 1.27
N LEU A 214 -4.41 -19.06 1.97
CA LEU A 214 -4.04 -17.69 2.40
C LEU A 214 -3.87 -16.74 1.20
N LEU A 215 -3.06 -17.14 0.21
CA LEU A 215 -2.81 -16.31 -0.97
C LEU A 215 -4.08 -16.08 -1.81
N ARG A 216 -5.02 -17.03 -1.81
CA ARG A 216 -6.31 -16.89 -2.48
C ARG A 216 -7.14 -15.73 -1.90
N ARG A 217 -6.99 -15.40 -0.61
CA ARG A 217 -7.64 -14.22 0.03
C ARG A 217 -7.13 -12.89 -0.55
N LEU A 218 -5.93 -12.88 -1.13
CA LEU A 218 -5.33 -11.74 -1.85
C LEU A 218 -5.45 -11.86 -3.36
N GLU A 219 -6.23 -12.84 -3.84
CA GLU A 219 -6.40 -13.13 -5.27
C GLU A 219 -5.06 -13.45 -5.97
N MET A 220 -4.08 -13.94 -5.20
CA MET A 220 -2.76 -14.33 -5.68
C MET A 220 -2.71 -15.83 -5.96
N GLN A 221 -2.02 -16.20 -7.04
CA GLN A 221 -1.76 -17.60 -7.36
C GLN A 221 -0.43 -18.06 -6.77
N LEU A 222 -0.46 -19.18 -6.04
CA LEU A 222 0.75 -19.79 -5.53
C LEU A 222 1.59 -20.36 -6.69
N LYS A 223 2.89 -20.07 -6.67
CA LYS A 223 3.90 -20.68 -7.56
C LYS A 223 4.84 -21.54 -6.71
N PRO A 224 4.56 -22.85 -6.51
CA PRO A 224 5.29 -23.68 -5.53
C PRO A 224 6.80 -23.72 -5.74
N SER A 225 7.25 -23.70 -6.99
CA SER A 225 8.69 -23.71 -7.36
C SER A 225 9.43 -22.41 -7.05
N LYS A 226 8.72 -21.32 -6.71
CA LYS A 226 9.31 -20.02 -6.40
C LYS A 226 9.33 -19.70 -4.89
N LEU A 227 9.03 -20.68 -4.03
CA LEU A 227 9.05 -20.47 -2.59
C LEU A 227 10.43 -19.96 -2.15
N LYS A 228 10.42 -18.86 -1.40
CA LYS A 228 11.56 -18.34 -0.67
C LYS A 228 11.04 -17.66 0.60
N PHE A 229 11.48 -18.09 1.77
CA PHE A 229 11.03 -17.51 3.04
C PHE A 229 12.10 -17.65 4.13
N ALA A 230 11.97 -16.84 5.18
CA ALA A 230 12.81 -16.93 6.37
C ALA A 230 12.19 -17.92 7.35
N ALA A 231 12.81 -19.09 7.50
CA ALA A 231 12.39 -20.10 8.48
C ALA A 231 12.79 -19.67 9.90
N GLY A 232 11.98 -20.03 10.89
CA GLY A 232 12.26 -19.78 12.31
C GLY A 232 11.75 -18.43 12.83
N SER A 233 11.13 -17.61 11.99
CA SER A 233 10.26 -16.49 12.39
C SER A 233 10.96 -15.37 13.19
N MET A 234 12.28 -15.23 13.06
CA MET A 234 13.07 -14.12 13.61
C MET A 234 13.79 -13.35 12.51
N TYR A 235 13.58 -12.03 12.43
CA TYR A 235 14.11 -11.20 11.36
C TYR A 235 13.94 -9.71 11.64
N TRP A 236 14.74 -8.90 10.94
CA TRP A 236 14.45 -7.50 10.67
C TRP A 236 13.63 -7.40 9.38
N VAL A 237 12.59 -6.58 9.33
CA VAL A 237 11.68 -6.51 8.19
C VAL A 237 11.09 -5.12 8.01
N ARG A 238 10.85 -4.71 6.75
CA ARG A 238 10.08 -3.50 6.44
C ARG A 238 8.69 -3.62 7.05
N GLY A 239 8.26 -2.58 7.75
CA GLY A 239 6.95 -2.53 8.41
C GLY A 239 5.81 -2.91 7.47
N PHE A 240 5.87 -2.44 6.22
CA PHE A 240 4.87 -2.73 5.18
C PHE A 240 4.57 -4.23 5.00
N VAL A 241 5.59 -5.10 5.02
CA VAL A 241 5.40 -6.54 4.81
C VAL A 241 4.53 -7.15 5.91
N ILE A 242 4.76 -6.75 7.16
CA ILE A 242 4.03 -7.24 8.33
C ILE A 242 2.67 -6.56 8.48
N GLN A 243 2.62 -5.24 8.32
CA GLN A 243 1.38 -4.46 8.33
C GLN A 243 0.39 -4.97 7.25
N GLY A 244 0.92 -5.35 6.09
CA GLY A 244 0.18 -5.94 4.98
C GLY A 244 -0.57 -7.23 5.32
N LEU A 245 -0.18 -7.96 6.38
CA LEU A 245 -0.85 -9.20 6.80
C LEU A 245 -2.31 -8.96 7.21
N ARG A 246 -2.66 -7.73 7.61
CA ARG A 246 -4.06 -7.29 7.83
C ARG A 246 -4.98 -7.67 6.68
N SER A 247 -4.47 -7.63 5.46
CA SER A 247 -5.19 -7.93 4.22
C SER A 247 -5.71 -9.38 4.13
N LEU A 248 -5.19 -10.28 4.97
CA LEU A 248 -5.62 -11.68 5.04
C LEU A 248 -6.87 -11.88 5.93
N GLY A 249 -7.22 -10.88 6.74
CA GLY A 249 -8.38 -10.91 7.63
C GLY A 249 -8.39 -12.13 8.55
N LEU A 250 -7.22 -12.46 9.11
CA LEU A 250 -7.04 -13.63 9.97
C LEU A 250 -7.57 -13.37 11.38
N SER A 251 -8.29 -14.34 11.93
CA SER A 251 -8.70 -14.35 13.34
C SER A 251 -8.34 -15.68 14.01
N ALA A 252 -8.67 -15.83 15.30
CA ALA A 252 -8.39 -17.06 16.05
C ALA A 252 -8.97 -18.30 15.35
N THR A 253 -10.13 -18.17 14.70
CA THR A 253 -10.78 -19.28 14.00
C THR A 253 -9.99 -19.83 12.80
N ASP A 254 -9.01 -19.08 12.31
CA ASP A 254 -8.13 -19.50 11.22
C ASP A 254 -6.95 -20.33 11.69
N PHE A 255 -6.71 -20.47 13.01
CA PHE A 255 -5.57 -21.21 13.55
C PHE A 255 -6.01 -22.50 14.24
N GLU A 256 -5.22 -23.55 14.05
CA GLU A 256 -5.43 -24.85 14.69
C GLU A 256 -5.29 -24.73 16.22
N THR A 257 -6.05 -25.53 16.98
CA THR A 257 -5.80 -25.68 18.43
C THR A 257 -4.40 -26.28 18.65
N GLU A 258 -3.62 -25.73 19.57
CA GLU A 258 -2.28 -26.24 19.86
C GLU A 258 -2.34 -27.66 20.46
N ALA A 259 -1.64 -28.60 19.81
CA ALA A 259 -1.56 -30.01 20.18
C ALA A 259 -0.15 -30.60 19.95
N GLY A 260 0.88 -29.74 19.91
CA GLY A 260 2.27 -30.15 19.68
C GLY A 260 2.60 -30.47 18.22
N GLN A 261 1.83 -29.93 17.27
CA GLN A 261 2.10 -30.05 15.84
C GLN A 261 3.52 -29.55 15.53
N ILE A 262 4.17 -30.09 14.51
CA ILE A 262 5.51 -29.64 14.08
C ILE A 262 5.54 -29.07 12.65
N ASP A 263 4.43 -29.20 11.92
CA ASP A 263 4.25 -28.80 10.52
C ASP A 263 2.73 -28.77 10.21
N ALA A 264 2.32 -28.33 9.02
CA ALA A 264 0.95 -28.35 8.52
C ALA A 264 -0.03 -27.53 9.38
N THR A 265 0.35 -26.29 9.71
CA THR A 265 -0.50 -25.36 10.47
C THR A 265 -0.55 -23.99 9.80
N THR A 266 -1.58 -23.23 10.11
CA THR A 266 -1.76 -21.89 9.57
C THR A 266 -0.63 -20.94 9.95
N ALA A 267 -0.01 -21.12 11.12
CA ALA A 267 1.18 -20.38 11.53
C ALA A 267 2.37 -20.64 10.58
N HIS A 268 2.66 -21.91 10.26
CA HIS A 268 3.74 -22.26 9.33
C HIS A 268 3.44 -21.84 7.88
N ALA A 269 2.19 -21.94 7.46
CA ALA A 269 1.73 -21.45 6.17
C ALA A 269 1.91 -19.93 6.03
N LEU A 270 1.59 -19.17 7.09
CA LEU A 270 1.78 -17.72 7.10
C LEU A 270 3.26 -17.33 7.10
N GLU A 271 4.14 -18.09 7.75
CA GLU A 271 5.60 -17.89 7.68
C GLU A 271 6.11 -17.98 6.23
N ARG A 272 5.63 -18.99 5.46
CA ARG A 272 5.93 -19.12 4.03
C ARG A 272 5.32 -17.98 3.22
N ALA A 273 4.08 -17.59 3.54
CA ALA A 273 3.40 -16.49 2.88
C ALA A 273 4.15 -15.16 3.05
N ILE A 274 4.72 -14.86 4.22
CA ILE A 274 5.52 -13.63 4.44
C ILE A 274 6.67 -13.52 3.42
N GLY A 275 7.36 -14.62 3.14
CA GLY A 275 8.44 -14.64 2.14
C GLY A 275 7.93 -14.43 0.70
N ILE A 276 6.81 -15.05 0.36
CA ILE A 276 6.14 -14.87 -0.94
C ILE A 276 5.68 -13.42 -1.10
N LEU A 277 5.02 -12.86 -0.10
CA LEU A 277 4.49 -11.50 -0.09
C LEU A 277 5.61 -10.45 -0.16
N THR A 278 6.74 -10.70 0.51
CA THR A 278 7.96 -9.88 0.36
C THR A 278 8.41 -9.86 -1.11
N THR A 279 8.50 -11.02 -1.75
CA THR A 279 8.94 -11.11 -3.15
C THR A 279 7.92 -10.50 -4.12
N GLU A 280 6.61 -10.74 -3.91
CA GLU A 280 5.54 -10.17 -4.74
C GLU A 280 5.48 -8.65 -4.64
N ALA A 281 5.86 -8.07 -3.49
CA ALA A 281 6.08 -6.63 -3.28
C ALA A 281 7.29 -6.05 -4.03
N GLY A 282 8.06 -6.88 -4.74
CA GLY A 282 9.31 -6.47 -5.38
C GLY A 282 10.44 -6.21 -4.38
N LEU A 283 10.34 -6.78 -3.17
CA LEU A 283 11.36 -6.70 -2.13
C LEU A 283 12.23 -7.97 -2.10
N LYS A 284 13.46 -7.81 -1.59
CA LYS A 284 14.45 -8.87 -1.44
C LYS A 284 14.44 -9.43 -0.02
N LEU A 285 14.63 -10.74 0.10
CA LEU A 285 15.06 -11.38 1.33
C LEU A 285 16.59 -11.56 1.30
N ARG A 286 17.26 -11.26 2.41
CA ARG A 286 18.71 -11.42 2.62
C ARG A 286 19.02 -12.08 3.95
N GLU A 287 20.17 -12.71 4.01
CA GLU A 287 20.79 -13.13 5.26
C GLU A 287 21.84 -12.11 5.70
N THR A 288 22.17 -12.04 6.98
CA THR A 288 23.12 -11.04 7.50
C THR A 288 24.51 -11.13 6.88
N ASN A 289 24.95 -12.33 6.49
CA ASN A 289 26.21 -12.58 5.76
C ASN A 289 26.17 -12.16 4.28
N GLN A 290 24.99 -11.88 3.71
CA GLN A 290 24.80 -11.41 2.33
C GLN A 290 24.80 -9.87 2.24
N LEU A 291 24.80 -9.17 3.37
CA LEU A 291 24.93 -7.72 3.43
C LEU A 291 26.41 -7.33 3.20
N ALA A 292 26.70 -6.52 2.17
CA ALA A 292 28.08 -6.23 1.75
C ALA A 292 28.82 -5.27 2.72
N LEU A 293 30.02 -4.85 2.35
CA LEU A 293 30.74 -3.77 3.03
C LEU A 293 30.16 -2.40 2.63
N PRO A 294 30.28 -1.38 3.49
CA PRO A 294 29.78 -0.05 3.18
C PRO A 294 30.52 0.55 1.96
N MET A 295 29.78 1.25 1.09
CA MET A 295 30.38 2.14 0.09
C MET A 295 30.96 3.36 0.81
N ASP A 296 32.21 3.70 0.50
CA ASP A 296 32.76 4.99 0.88
C ASP A 296 32.08 6.14 0.09
N LYS A 297 32.25 7.38 0.54
CA LYS A 297 31.74 8.56 -0.20
C LYS A 297 32.44 8.76 -1.56
N SER A 298 33.50 8.00 -1.86
CA SER A 298 34.30 8.06 -3.09
C SER A 298 33.86 7.10 -4.19
N GLY A 299 32.95 6.17 -3.91
CA GLY A 299 32.32 5.30 -4.92
C GLY A 299 33.25 4.23 -5.52
N ASN A 300 34.33 3.84 -4.84
CA ASN A 300 35.22 2.80 -5.38
C ASN A 300 34.66 1.38 -5.10
N ASP A 301 34.33 0.70 -6.19
CA ASP A 301 33.62 -0.57 -6.22
C ASP A 301 34.59 -1.76 -6.14
N HIS A 302 34.62 -2.44 -4.98
CA HIS A 302 35.15 -3.79 -4.85
C HIS A 302 33.97 -4.76 -4.62
N ALA A 303 33.02 -4.80 -5.56
CA ALA A 303 31.86 -5.68 -5.47
C ALA A 303 32.26 -7.16 -5.50
N VAL A 304 31.83 -7.90 -4.48
CA VAL A 304 31.72 -9.37 -4.53
C VAL A 304 30.39 -9.72 -5.22
N PRO A 305 30.39 -10.57 -6.26
CA PRO A 305 29.15 -10.97 -6.95
C PRO A 305 28.09 -11.51 -5.97
N GLY A 306 26.90 -10.89 -5.97
CA GLY A 306 25.77 -11.31 -5.14
C GLY A 306 25.58 -10.54 -3.82
N THR A 307 26.37 -9.49 -3.56
CA THR A 307 26.26 -8.64 -2.36
C THR A 307 25.70 -7.25 -2.70
N ASP A 308 24.87 -6.68 -1.81
CA ASP A 308 24.32 -5.32 -1.94
C ASP A 308 25.09 -4.37 -0.98
N HIS A 309 25.73 -3.32 -1.52
CA HIS A 309 26.46 -2.30 -0.73
C HIS A 309 25.51 -1.30 -0.06
N TYR A 310 25.91 -0.76 1.10
CA TYR A 310 25.15 0.25 1.85
C TYR A 310 26.01 1.45 2.26
N LEU A 311 25.41 2.56 2.69
CA LEU A 311 26.14 3.68 3.28
C LEU A 311 26.19 3.50 4.80
N GLU A 312 27.40 3.57 5.37
CA GLU A 312 27.71 3.16 6.75
C GLU A 312 26.81 3.78 7.83
N GLN A 313 26.36 5.01 7.63
CA GLN A 313 25.55 5.76 8.61
C GLN A 313 24.06 5.85 8.25
N SER A 314 23.61 5.11 7.23
CA SER A 314 22.19 5.14 6.81
C SER A 314 21.23 4.70 7.90
N TRP A 315 21.69 3.94 8.92
CA TRP A 315 20.88 3.59 10.09
C TRP A 315 20.35 4.82 10.84
N GLN A 316 21.05 5.96 10.78
CA GLN A 316 20.64 7.19 11.46
C GLN A 316 19.30 7.74 10.95
N ARG A 317 18.87 7.36 9.74
CA ARG A 317 17.56 7.76 9.21
C ARG A 317 16.40 7.25 10.06
N PHE A 318 16.60 6.20 10.86
CA PHE A 318 15.55 5.67 11.73
C PHE A 318 15.39 6.45 13.04
N ASN A 319 16.27 7.43 13.32
CA ASN A 319 16.03 8.38 14.41
C ASN A 319 14.79 9.24 14.12
N PRO A 320 13.91 9.50 15.11
CA PRO A 320 12.73 10.34 14.94
C PRO A 320 13.04 11.73 14.38
N THR A 321 14.17 12.32 14.78
CA THR A 321 14.62 13.65 14.38
C THR A 321 15.17 13.74 12.95
N SER A 322 15.42 12.60 12.28
CA SER A 322 16.02 12.58 10.95
C SER A 322 15.04 13.04 9.88
N GLN A 323 15.37 14.08 9.13
CA GLN A 323 14.56 14.52 8.00
C GLN A 323 14.77 13.59 6.80
N ILE A 324 13.73 12.85 6.41
CA ILE A 324 13.75 12.01 5.21
C ILE A 324 12.92 12.71 4.13
N GLN A 325 13.55 12.98 2.99
CA GLN A 325 12.84 13.46 1.80
C GLN A 325 12.27 12.26 1.05
N PRO A 326 11.03 12.35 0.54
CA PRO A 326 10.47 11.27 -0.26
C PRO A 326 11.25 11.12 -1.58
N ILE A 327 11.43 9.88 -2.05
CA ILE A 327 12.22 9.62 -3.27
C ILE A 327 11.61 10.23 -4.54
N ALA A 328 10.29 10.47 -4.53
CA ALA A 328 9.49 11.11 -5.56
C ALA A 328 8.27 11.77 -4.91
N ARG A 329 7.62 12.68 -5.64
CA ARG A 329 6.32 13.25 -5.28
C ARG A 329 5.20 12.34 -5.74
N PHE A 330 4.39 11.85 -4.82
CA PHE A 330 3.22 11.03 -5.13
C PHE A 330 1.96 11.89 -5.14
N ILE A 331 1.28 11.93 -6.29
CA ILE A 331 0.11 12.79 -6.52
C ILE A 331 -1.06 11.92 -7.00
N PRO A 332 -1.94 11.47 -6.10
CA PRO A 332 -3.15 10.78 -6.51
C PRO A 332 -4.18 11.73 -7.14
N PHE A 333 -4.97 11.20 -8.08
CA PHE A 333 -6.17 11.89 -8.57
C PHE A 333 -7.24 11.91 -7.49
N TYR A 334 -8.01 13.01 -7.44
CA TYR A 334 -8.99 13.27 -6.41
C TYR A 334 -10.36 13.56 -7.03
N LEU A 335 -11.32 12.67 -6.75
CA LEU A 335 -12.71 12.78 -7.20
C LEU A 335 -13.50 13.70 -6.26
N PRO A 336 -14.06 14.82 -6.75
CA PRO A 336 -14.84 15.73 -5.92
C PRO A 336 -16.26 15.23 -5.59
N GLN A 337 -16.69 14.10 -6.16
CA GLN A 337 -18.09 13.63 -6.18
C GLN A 337 -18.54 12.86 -4.91
N PHE A 338 -18.36 13.46 -3.73
CA PHE A 338 -18.90 12.95 -2.45
C PHE A 338 -19.71 14.01 -1.71
N HIS A 339 -20.52 14.74 -2.48
CA HIS A 339 -21.50 15.70 -1.98
C HIS A 339 -22.66 15.79 -2.98
N PRO A 340 -23.90 16.08 -2.54
CA PRO A 340 -25.02 16.24 -3.44
C PRO A 340 -24.90 17.53 -4.25
N THR A 341 -25.28 17.49 -5.53
CA THR A 341 -25.44 18.67 -6.39
C THR A 341 -26.85 18.74 -6.95
N VAL A 342 -27.27 19.92 -7.42
CA VAL A 342 -28.59 20.10 -8.04
C VAL A 342 -28.72 19.20 -9.27
N GLU A 343 -27.67 19.16 -10.09
CA GLU A 343 -27.58 18.34 -11.29
C GLU A 343 -27.68 16.84 -10.97
N ASN A 344 -26.83 16.33 -10.08
CA ASN A 344 -26.83 14.91 -9.74
C ASN A 344 -28.13 14.49 -9.06
N ASN A 345 -28.72 15.36 -8.22
CA ASN A 345 -30.02 15.08 -7.62
C ASN A 345 -31.12 14.93 -8.69
N ARG A 346 -31.08 15.75 -9.75
CA ARG A 346 -32.03 15.66 -10.86
C ARG A 346 -31.79 14.42 -11.72
N TRP A 347 -30.55 14.02 -11.93
CA TRP A 347 -30.20 12.91 -12.82
C TRP A 347 -30.33 11.53 -12.18
N TRP A 348 -30.01 11.43 -10.89
CA TRP A 348 -29.83 10.16 -10.17
C TRP A 348 -30.72 9.99 -8.95
N GLY A 349 -31.42 11.05 -8.52
CA GLY A 349 -32.31 11.05 -7.35
C GLY A 349 -31.77 11.91 -6.21
N ALA A 350 -32.68 12.41 -5.38
CA ALA A 350 -32.35 13.33 -4.30
C ALA A 350 -31.34 12.72 -3.30
N GLY A 351 -30.27 13.47 -3.02
CA GLY A 351 -29.21 13.08 -2.09
C GLY A 351 -28.12 12.20 -2.72
N PHE A 352 -28.08 12.08 -4.05
CA PHE A 352 -27.11 11.21 -4.71
C PHE A 352 -25.67 11.65 -4.45
N THR A 353 -24.84 10.67 -4.09
CA THR A 353 -23.37 10.72 -4.07
C THR A 353 -22.85 9.39 -4.58
N GLU A 354 -21.53 9.27 -4.84
CA GLU A 354 -20.96 7.97 -5.23
C GLU A 354 -21.19 6.87 -4.19
N TRP A 355 -21.40 7.21 -2.91
CA TRP A 355 -21.79 6.25 -1.87
C TRP A 355 -23.05 5.47 -2.19
N THR A 356 -24.01 6.07 -2.91
CA THR A 356 -25.22 5.38 -3.37
C THR A 356 -24.88 4.16 -4.23
N ASN A 357 -23.95 4.30 -5.17
CA ASN A 357 -23.49 3.20 -6.03
C ASN A 357 -22.65 2.19 -5.24
N VAL A 358 -21.71 2.68 -4.42
CA VAL A 358 -20.78 1.85 -3.65
C VAL A 358 -21.51 0.89 -2.73
N THR A 359 -22.49 1.38 -1.96
CA THR A 359 -23.26 0.56 -1.03
C THR A 359 -24.23 -0.43 -1.71
N ALA A 360 -24.65 -0.13 -2.94
CA ALA A 360 -25.55 -1.00 -3.71
C ALA A 360 -24.83 -2.19 -4.38
N ALA A 361 -23.50 -2.11 -4.52
CA ALA A 361 -22.68 -3.10 -5.20
C ALA A 361 -22.75 -4.47 -4.53
N LYS A 362 -22.80 -5.53 -5.36
CA LYS A 362 -22.83 -6.93 -4.92
C LYS A 362 -21.67 -7.74 -5.52
N PRO A 363 -21.17 -8.77 -4.81
CA PRO A 363 -20.19 -9.71 -5.35
C PRO A 363 -20.63 -10.36 -6.67
N VAL A 364 -19.79 -10.27 -7.71
CA VAL A 364 -20.04 -10.88 -9.03
C VAL A 364 -19.29 -12.20 -9.22
N TYR A 365 -18.38 -12.52 -8.32
CA TYR A 365 -17.72 -13.81 -8.17
C TYR A 365 -17.50 -14.15 -6.68
N GLN A 366 -17.14 -15.40 -6.40
CA GLN A 366 -16.94 -15.89 -5.04
C GLN A 366 -15.71 -15.25 -4.37
N GLY A 367 -15.93 -14.60 -3.22
CA GLY A 367 -14.90 -13.84 -2.51
C GLY A 367 -14.60 -12.46 -3.10
N HIS A 368 -15.41 -11.99 -4.05
CA HIS A 368 -15.31 -10.61 -4.54
C HIS A 368 -15.58 -9.62 -3.41
N ASP A 369 -14.66 -8.71 -3.18
CA ASP A 369 -14.78 -7.63 -2.20
C ASP A 369 -15.71 -6.52 -2.71
N GLN A 370 -17.01 -6.78 -2.58
CA GLN A 370 -18.11 -5.84 -2.82
C GLN A 370 -19.23 -6.06 -1.78
N PRO A 371 -19.87 -4.99 -1.28
CA PRO A 371 -19.50 -3.59 -1.48
C PRO A 371 -18.15 -3.25 -0.84
N LYS A 372 -17.38 -2.34 -1.46
CA LYS A 372 -16.14 -1.81 -0.86
C LYS A 372 -16.50 -0.75 0.17
N LEU A 373 -16.22 -1.00 1.44
CA LEU A 373 -16.64 -0.13 2.54
C LEU A 373 -15.46 0.65 3.15
N PRO A 374 -15.64 1.94 3.47
CA PRO A 374 -14.63 2.73 4.19
C PRO A 374 -14.43 2.24 5.63
N SER A 375 -13.22 2.44 6.15
CA SER A 375 -12.94 2.31 7.59
C SER A 375 -12.80 3.68 8.25
N ASP A 376 -11.63 4.31 8.17
CA ASP A 376 -11.20 5.36 9.09
C ASP A 376 -11.91 6.70 8.82
N LEU A 377 -12.22 6.98 7.55
CA LEU A 377 -12.86 8.23 7.11
C LEU A 377 -14.38 8.12 6.98
N GLY A 378 -14.94 6.91 7.11
CA GLY A 378 -16.38 6.64 6.99
C GLY A 378 -16.99 7.06 5.64
N PHE A 379 -18.33 7.13 5.60
CA PHE A 379 -19.09 7.65 4.45
C PHE A 379 -19.13 9.17 4.50
N TYR A 380 -18.00 9.80 4.17
CA TYR A 380 -17.82 11.24 4.35
C TYR A 380 -18.61 12.11 3.37
N ASP A 381 -18.71 13.39 3.69
CA ASP A 381 -19.30 14.44 2.87
C ASP A 381 -18.27 15.55 2.60
N LEU A 382 -17.94 15.79 1.33
CA LEU A 382 -16.95 16.80 0.94
C LEU A 382 -17.43 18.26 1.05
N ARG A 383 -18.57 18.52 1.70
CA ARG A 383 -18.90 19.85 2.19
C ARG A 383 -18.11 20.20 3.45
N LEU A 384 -17.68 19.21 4.22
CA LEU A 384 -17.05 19.37 5.54
C LEU A 384 -15.53 19.54 5.43
N ASP A 385 -14.98 20.52 6.15
CA ASP A 385 -13.53 20.76 6.17
C ASP A 385 -12.79 19.70 6.99
N GLU A 386 -13.42 19.16 8.03
CA GLU A 386 -12.85 18.12 8.90
C GLU A 386 -12.46 16.88 8.09
N VAL A 387 -13.21 16.56 7.04
CA VAL A 387 -12.90 15.47 6.11
C VAL A 387 -11.62 15.78 5.32
N ARG A 388 -11.50 16.99 4.77
CA ARG A 388 -10.29 17.41 4.02
C ARG A 388 -9.06 17.45 4.93
N ILE A 389 -9.21 17.91 6.17
CA ILE A 389 -8.14 17.92 7.18
C ILE A 389 -7.67 16.48 7.44
N ALA A 390 -8.60 15.57 7.75
CA ALA A 390 -8.27 14.16 7.99
C ALA A 390 -7.61 13.49 6.76
N GLN A 391 -8.10 13.79 5.55
CA GLN A 391 -7.49 13.29 4.31
C GLN A 391 -6.07 13.83 4.09
N ALA A 392 -5.84 15.12 4.34
CA ALA A 392 -4.54 15.75 4.20
C ALA A 392 -3.52 15.20 5.20
N GLU A 393 -3.91 15.06 6.48
CA GLU A 393 -3.06 14.47 7.53
C GLU A 393 -2.74 13.00 7.23
N LEU A 394 -3.72 12.24 6.77
CA LEU A 394 -3.53 10.84 6.40
C LEU A 394 -2.58 10.70 5.21
N ALA A 395 -2.72 11.54 4.20
CA ALA A 395 -1.85 11.58 3.03
C ALA A 395 -0.41 11.97 3.40
N ALA A 396 -0.23 13.04 4.19
CA ALA A 396 1.09 13.51 4.62
C ALA A 396 1.87 12.43 5.39
N ARG A 397 1.22 11.73 6.34
CA ARG A 397 1.83 10.63 7.11
C ARG A 397 2.30 9.45 6.26
N HIS A 398 1.80 9.32 5.03
CA HIS A 398 2.14 8.23 4.12
C HIS A 398 2.93 8.67 2.89
N GLY A 399 3.47 9.88 2.89
CA GLY A 399 4.36 10.36 1.82
C GLY A 399 3.63 10.82 0.56
N ILE A 400 2.33 11.08 0.63
CA ILE A 400 1.56 11.71 -0.45
C ILE A 400 1.73 13.23 -0.34
N ASN A 401 2.10 13.88 -1.44
CA ASN A 401 2.56 15.27 -1.42
C ASN A 401 1.47 16.29 -1.76
N GLY A 402 0.31 15.82 -2.19
CA GLY A 402 -0.83 16.64 -2.58
C GLY A 402 -1.74 15.89 -3.54
N PHE A 403 -2.81 16.54 -3.96
CA PHE A 403 -3.87 15.92 -4.74
C PHE A 403 -4.07 16.62 -6.08
N MET A 404 -4.33 15.85 -7.14
CA MET A 404 -4.78 16.41 -8.41
C MET A 404 -6.30 16.32 -8.49
N TYR A 405 -6.97 17.45 -8.27
CA TYR A 405 -8.43 17.53 -8.35
C TYR A 405 -8.88 17.47 -9.81
N TYR A 406 -9.88 16.62 -10.09
CA TYR A 406 -10.66 16.78 -11.31
C TYR A 406 -11.43 18.10 -11.24
N TYR A 407 -11.24 18.93 -12.26
CA TYR A 407 -11.92 20.19 -12.40
C TYR A 407 -12.84 20.13 -13.62
N TYR A 408 -14.15 20.14 -13.35
CA TYR A 408 -15.19 20.06 -14.37
C TYR A 408 -15.68 21.45 -14.72
N TRP A 409 -15.24 21.94 -15.87
CA TRP A 409 -15.64 23.22 -16.42
C TRP A 409 -16.10 23.03 -17.85
N PHE A 410 -17.38 23.31 -18.08
CA PHE A 410 -18.08 23.07 -19.35
C PHE A 410 -18.61 24.39 -19.91
N ALA A 411 -17.80 24.99 -20.79
CA ALA A 411 -18.13 26.26 -21.45
C ALA A 411 -18.65 27.33 -20.46
N GLY A 412 -17.85 27.66 -19.43
CA GLY A 412 -18.18 28.67 -18.43
C GLY A 412 -19.00 28.16 -17.23
N LYS A 413 -19.51 26.92 -17.28
CA LYS A 413 -20.23 26.32 -16.16
C LYS A 413 -19.32 25.37 -15.37
N ARG A 414 -19.05 25.70 -14.11
CA ARG A 414 -18.41 24.80 -13.13
C ARG A 414 -19.39 23.72 -12.65
N LEU A 415 -18.91 22.49 -12.48
CA LEU A 415 -19.63 21.40 -11.82
C LEU A 415 -18.71 20.69 -10.83
N LEU A 416 -19.29 20.16 -9.74
CA LEU A 416 -18.54 19.50 -8.65
C LEU A 416 -17.37 20.33 -8.08
N ASN A 417 -17.35 21.64 -8.31
CA ASN A 417 -16.32 22.60 -7.91
C ASN A 417 -16.29 22.87 -6.40
N LEU A 418 -17.36 22.53 -5.67
CA LEU A 418 -17.51 22.86 -4.26
C LEU A 418 -16.31 22.45 -3.38
N PRO A 419 -15.72 21.24 -3.49
CA PRO A 419 -14.62 20.86 -2.61
C PRO A 419 -13.36 21.71 -2.81
N VAL A 420 -13.02 22.09 -4.04
CA VAL A 420 -11.84 22.93 -4.32
C VAL A 420 -12.09 24.40 -3.96
N GLU A 421 -13.32 24.90 -4.16
CA GLU A 421 -13.70 26.25 -3.70
C GLU A 421 -13.70 26.37 -2.19
N ARG A 422 -14.16 25.33 -1.49
CA ARG A 422 -14.06 25.23 -0.03
C ARG A 422 -12.61 25.19 0.43
N LEU A 423 -11.77 24.38 -0.22
CA LEU A 423 -10.35 24.34 0.07
C LEU A 423 -9.73 25.73 -0.08
N HIS A 424 -9.97 26.41 -1.21
CA HIS A 424 -9.46 27.76 -1.48
C HIS A 424 -9.91 28.80 -0.45
N SER A 425 -11.17 28.73 -0.04
CA SER A 425 -11.75 29.66 0.93
C SER A 425 -11.32 29.38 2.38
N ALA A 426 -10.87 28.16 2.66
CA ALA A 426 -10.41 27.77 3.99
C ALA A 426 -9.02 28.36 4.30
N ASP A 427 -8.80 28.69 5.57
CA ASP A 427 -7.50 29.13 6.06
C ASP A 427 -6.43 28.04 5.79
N PRO A 428 -5.36 28.34 5.03
CA PRO A 428 -4.26 27.40 4.79
C PRO A 428 -3.59 26.86 6.06
N ALA A 429 -3.65 27.60 7.18
CA ALA A 429 -3.14 27.14 8.47
C ALA A 429 -4.02 26.04 9.09
N THR A 430 -5.30 25.96 8.69
CA THR A 430 -6.25 24.95 9.17
C THR A 430 -6.37 23.77 8.19
N VAL A 431 -6.61 24.05 6.91
CA VAL A 431 -6.74 23.03 5.86
C VAL A 431 -5.49 23.05 4.98
N ASN A 432 -4.40 22.46 5.48
CA ASN A 432 -3.14 22.37 4.75
C ASN A 432 -3.12 21.16 3.80
N MET A 433 -3.83 21.29 2.68
CA MET A 433 -3.92 20.25 1.65
C MET A 433 -3.31 20.76 0.34
N PRO A 434 -2.04 20.42 0.03
CA PRO A 434 -1.44 20.78 -1.24
C PRO A 434 -2.22 20.18 -2.41
N PHE A 435 -2.40 20.95 -3.48
CA PHE A 435 -3.24 20.53 -4.60
C PHE A 435 -2.81 21.11 -5.95
N CYS A 436 -3.24 20.46 -7.02
CA CYS A 436 -3.20 20.97 -8.40
C CYS A 436 -4.47 20.52 -9.14
N LEU A 437 -4.66 20.99 -10.38
CA LEU A 437 -5.87 20.74 -11.14
C LEU A 437 -5.62 19.95 -12.41
N MET A 438 -6.58 19.10 -12.75
CA MET A 438 -6.73 18.52 -14.08
C MET A 438 -8.07 18.91 -14.67
N TRP A 439 -8.06 19.56 -15.84
CA TRP A 439 -9.27 19.86 -16.57
C TRP A 439 -9.82 18.59 -17.22
N ALA A 440 -10.93 18.08 -16.65
CA ALA A 440 -11.69 16.96 -17.20
C ALA A 440 -12.61 17.46 -18.33
N ASN A 441 -12.03 17.77 -19.48
CA ASN A 441 -12.70 18.43 -20.60
C ASN A 441 -13.49 17.48 -21.52
N GLU A 442 -13.84 16.29 -21.04
CA GLU A 442 -14.68 15.32 -21.77
C GLU A 442 -16.18 15.53 -21.51
N ASN A 443 -17.03 15.26 -22.50
CA ASN A 443 -18.49 15.36 -22.31
C ASN A 443 -18.96 14.46 -21.17
N TRP A 444 -19.82 14.99 -20.30
CA TRP A 444 -20.47 14.18 -19.27
C TRP A 444 -21.66 13.45 -19.87
N THR A 445 -21.62 12.12 -19.90
CA THR A 445 -22.71 11.28 -20.41
C THR A 445 -23.48 10.57 -19.29
N ARG A 446 -24.76 10.25 -19.54
CA ARG A 446 -25.62 9.46 -18.64
C ARG A 446 -25.17 8.00 -18.55
N SER A 447 -24.56 7.51 -19.61
CA SER A 447 -23.87 6.22 -19.61
C SER A 447 -22.50 6.42 -18.97
N TRP A 448 -22.23 5.72 -17.87
CA TRP A 448 -20.92 5.72 -17.17
C TRP A 448 -19.78 5.09 -18.00
N ASP A 449 -19.96 4.89 -19.30
CA ASP A 449 -19.00 4.31 -20.25
C ASP A 449 -18.42 5.33 -21.24
N GLY A 450 -18.70 6.62 -21.04
CA GLY A 450 -18.21 7.72 -21.89
C GLY A 450 -18.75 7.70 -23.33
N ARG A 451 -19.72 6.83 -23.65
CA ARG A 451 -20.26 6.73 -25.02
C ARG A 451 -21.32 7.82 -25.25
N ASN A 452 -21.10 8.60 -26.32
CA ASN A 452 -21.82 9.79 -26.78
C ASN A 452 -23.35 9.68 -27.01
N LYS A 453 -24.05 8.65 -26.54
CA LYS A 453 -25.49 8.47 -26.84
C LYS A 453 -26.43 9.26 -25.92
N ASP A 454 -25.96 9.77 -24.76
CA ASP A 454 -26.78 10.56 -23.82
C ASP A 454 -25.93 11.63 -23.08
N ILE A 455 -25.54 12.71 -23.76
CA ILE A 455 -24.77 13.81 -23.14
C ILE A 455 -25.66 14.59 -22.16
N LEU A 456 -25.27 14.65 -20.90
CA LEU A 456 -25.90 15.44 -19.83
C LEU A 456 -25.40 16.89 -19.83
N ILE A 457 -24.09 17.07 -20.02
CA ILE A 457 -23.46 18.37 -20.27
C ILE A 457 -22.25 18.15 -21.20
N GLY A 458 -22.14 18.99 -22.24
CA GLY A 458 -21.10 18.86 -23.25
C GLY A 458 -20.18 20.07 -23.27
N GLN A 459 -18.94 19.84 -23.67
CA GLN A 459 -17.96 20.89 -23.93
C GLN A 459 -18.28 21.55 -25.28
N ARG A 460 -18.43 22.89 -25.29
CA ARG A 460 -18.74 23.67 -26.50
C ARG A 460 -17.81 24.86 -26.59
N TYR A 461 -16.70 24.68 -27.31
CA TYR A 461 -15.65 25.70 -27.44
C TYR A 461 -16.09 26.91 -28.29
N ASP A 462 -17.09 26.74 -29.15
CA ASP A 462 -17.67 27.84 -29.93
C ASP A 462 -18.43 28.84 -29.07
N ASP A 463 -19.06 28.39 -27.97
CA ASP A 463 -19.80 29.25 -27.05
C ASP A 463 -18.84 30.00 -26.09
N VAL A 464 -17.86 29.27 -25.56
CA VAL A 464 -16.87 29.78 -24.62
C VAL A 464 -15.50 29.22 -25.02
N PRO A 465 -14.60 30.08 -25.53
CA PRO A 465 -13.28 29.66 -25.97
C PRO A 465 -12.45 29.04 -24.83
N ALA A 466 -11.59 28.08 -25.16
CA ALA A 466 -10.74 27.39 -24.19
C ALA A 466 -9.74 28.34 -23.51
N GLU A 467 -9.39 29.45 -24.15
CA GLU A 467 -8.57 30.53 -23.62
C GLU A 467 -9.10 31.05 -22.29
N LYS A 468 -10.43 31.13 -22.12
CA LYS A 468 -11.06 31.64 -20.88
C LYS A 468 -10.92 30.70 -19.68
N PHE A 469 -10.52 29.45 -19.90
CA PHE A 469 -10.32 28.48 -18.83
C PHE A 469 -9.29 28.98 -17.80
N ILE A 470 -8.21 29.64 -18.26
CA ILE A 470 -7.16 30.11 -17.36
C ILE A 470 -7.64 31.17 -16.38
N ASP A 471 -8.56 32.05 -16.80
CA ASP A 471 -9.16 33.06 -15.94
C ASP A 471 -10.05 32.39 -14.87
N ASP A 472 -10.74 31.31 -15.23
CA ASP A 472 -11.62 30.58 -14.30
C ASP A 472 -10.85 29.90 -13.17
N VAL A 473 -9.68 29.35 -13.46
CA VAL A 473 -8.85 28.68 -12.43
C VAL A 473 -7.83 29.60 -11.75
N ALA A 474 -7.72 30.87 -12.19
CA ALA A 474 -6.68 31.79 -11.75
C ALA A 474 -6.65 32.02 -10.23
N GLU A 475 -7.82 32.01 -9.57
CA GLU A 475 -7.92 32.13 -8.10
C GLU A 475 -7.19 30.98 -7.39
N PHE A 476 -7.37 29.75 -7.88
CA PHE A 476 -6.74 28.56 -7.33
C PHE A 476 -5.24 28.52 -7.60
N LEU A 477 -4.80 28.94 -8.80
CA LEU A 477 -3.38 28.94 -9.18
C LEU A 477 -2.50 29.88 -8.32
N ARG A 478 -3.13 30.88 -7.67
CA ARG A 478 -2.47 31.80 -6.73
C ARG A 478 -2.46 31.30 -5.28
N ASP A 479 -3.19 30.23 -4.97
CA ASP A 479 -3.23 29.68 -3.62
C ASP A 479 -1.83 29.25 -3.18
N SER A 480 -1.47 29.59 -1.94
CA SER A 480 -0.15 29.26 -1.36
C SER A 480 0.11 27.74 -1.28
N ARG A 481 -0.96 26.92 -1.26
CA ARG A 481 -0.89 25.46 -1.25
C ARG A 481 -0.81 24.86 -2.66
N TYR A 482 -0.91 25.67 -3.72
CA TYR A 482 -0.92 25.17 -5.09
C TYR A 482 0.44 24.56 -5.48
N MET A 483 0.43 23.34 -6.00
CA MET A 483 1.66 22.59 -6.28
C MET A 483 2.41 23.19 -7.48
N ARG A 484 3.75 23.27 -7.32
CA ARG A 484 4.66 23.81 -8.32
C ARG A 484 5.86 22.90 -8.58
N VAL A 485 6.30 22.84 -9.83
CA VAL A 485 7.53 22.16 -10.28
C VAL A 485 8.50 23.22 -10.76
N ALA A 486 9.66 23.34 -10.12
CA ALA A 486 10.64 24.39 -10.42
C ALA A 486 10.01 25.81 -10.49
N GLY A 487 9.07 26.11 -9.58
CA GLY A 487 8.34 27.38 -9.51
C GLY A 487 7.11 27.50 -10.45
N LYS A 488 6.96 26.58 -11.41
CA LYS A 488 5.85 26.57 -12.38
C LYS A 488 4.61 25.88 -11.83
N ALA A 489 3.42 26.47 -11.95
CA ALA A 489 2.15 25.92 -11.43
C ALA A 489 1.67 24.73 -12.27
N ILE A 490 1.42 23.58 -11.64
CA ILE A 490 1.02 22.34 -12.34
C ILE A 490 -0.43 22.43 -12.81
N LEU A 491 -0.68 22.30 -14.10
CA LEU A 491 -2.03 22.23 -14.66
C LEU A 491 -2.10 21.14 -15.74
N ALA A 492 -3.02 20.19 -15.57
CA ALA A 492 -3.20 19.07 -16.50
C ALA A 492 -4.46 19.21 -17.36
N ILE A 493 -4.43 18.64 -18.57
CA ILE A 493 -5.52 18.62 -19.54
C ILE A 493 -5.79 17.17 -19.95
N TYR A 494 -7.05 16.73 -19.83
CA TYR A 494 -7.42 15.34 -20.07
C TYR A 494 -7.47 14.96 -21.56
N ARG A 495 -8.14 15.77 -22.40
CA ARG A 495 -8.31 15.56 -23.86
C ARG A 495 -7.86 16.80 -24.65
N PRO A 496 -6.54 17.11 -24.70
CA PRO A 496 -6.05 18.29 -25.41
C PRO A 496 -6.38 18.29 -26.92
N ALA A 497 -6.46 17.12 -27.56
CA ALA A 497 -6.76 17.00 -28.99
C ALA A 497 -8.17 17.50 -29.39
N GLN A 498 -9.09 17.66 -28.43
CA GLN A 498 -10.43 18.19 -28.68
C GLN A 498 -10.48 19.72 -28.70
N ILE A 499 -9.40 20.41 -28.31
CA ILE A 499 -9.35 21.87 -28.23
C ILE A 499 -8.86 22.43 -29.58
N PRO A 500 -9.68 23.27 -30.26
CA PRO A 500 -9.24 23.94 -31.48
C PRO A 500 -8.03 24.85 -31.24
N ASN A 501 -7.08 24.89 -32.17
CA ASN A 501 -5.88 25.75 -32.11
C ASN A 501 -5.11 25.64 -30.78
N PHE A 502 -4.99 24.42 -30.23
CA PHE A 502 -4.47 24.18 -28.89
C PHE A 502 -3.12 24.86 -28.58
N THR A 503 -2.18 24.91 -29.53
CA THR A 503 -0.88 25.59 -29.33
C THR A 503 -1.04 27.09 -29.03
N ASP A 504 -1.99 27.77 -29.67
CA ASP A 504 -2.28 29.19 -29.42
C ASP A 504 -2.98 29.37 -28.07
N VAL A 505 -3.89 28.45 -27.72
CA VAL A 505 -4.54 28.41 -26.38
C VAL A 505 -3.48 28.28 -25.27
N VAL A 506 -2.51 27.37 -25.43
CA VAL A 506 -1.41 27.18 -24.48
C VAL A 506 -0.54 28.44 -24.37
N ARG A 507 -0.21 29.08 -25.49
CA ARG A 507 0.54 30.35 -25.48
C ARG A 507 -0.22 31.43 -24.72
N HIS A 508 -1.51 31.57 -25.00
CA HIS A 508 -2.39 32.52 -24.32
C HIS A 508 -2.45 32.25 -22.81
N TRP A 509 -2.62 31.00 -22.39
CA TRP A 509 -2.65 30.66 -20.96
C TRP A 509 -1.37 31.06 -20.23
N ARG A 510 -0.18 30.85 -20.83
CA ARG A 510 1.08 31.28 -20.22
C ARG A 510 1.20 32.80 -20.11
N GLU A 511 0.88 33.52 -21.18
CA GLU A 511 0.87 34.99 -21.18
C GLU A 511 -0.08 35.52 -20.10
N ARG A 512 -1.31 35.00 -20.09
CA ARG A 512 -2.35 35.39 -19.16
C ARG A 512 -1.98 35.06 -17.71
N ALA A 513 -1.38 33.90 -17.45
CA ALA A 513 -0.90 33.55 -16.11
C ALA A 513 0.17 34.52 -15.58
N ARG A 514 1.09 34.99 -16.45
CA ARG A 514 2.08 36.02 -16.07
C ARG A 514 1.41 37.36 -15.75
N GLU A 515 0.49 37.82 -16.59
CA GLU A 515 -0.29 39.06 -16.37
C GLU A 515 -1.04 39.03 -15.03
N LEU A 516 -1.59 37.86 -14.69
CA LEU A 516 -2.34 37.62 -13.47
C LEU A 516 -1.45 37.43 -12.23
N GLY A 517 -0.12 37.47 -12.36
CA GLY A 517 0.82 37.31 -11.26
C GLY A 517 1.01 35.86 -10.78
N ILE A 518 0.54 34.85 -11.55
CA ILE A 518 0.69 33.43 -11.24
C ILE A 518 2.11 32.93 -11.56
N GLY A 519 2.75 33.57 -12.55
CA GLY A 519 4.05 33.18 -13.09
C GLY A 519 3.93 32.19 -14.25
N GLU A 520 4.85 31.23 -14.31
CA GLU A 520 4.86 30.19 -15.35
C GLU A 520 3.96 28.98 -14.99
N LEU A 521 3.52 28.27 -16.02
CA LEU A 521 2.75 27.04 -15.91
C LEU A 521 3.61 25.81 -16.24
N TRP A 522 3.33 24.69 -15.56
CA TRP A 522 3.81 23.36 -15.89
C TRP A 522 2.63 22.58 -16.47
N LEU A 523 2.55 22.56 -17.81
CA LEU A 523 1.37 22.05 -18.52
C LEU A 523 1.56 20.58 -18.90
N LEU A 524 0.61 19.74 -18.49
CA LEU A 524 0.62 18.30 -18.73
C LEU A 524 -0.58 17.87 -19.56
N SER A 525 -0.39 16.95 -20.50
CA SER A 525 -1.48 16.18 -21.09
C SER A 525 -1.61 14.81 -20.45
N VAL A 526 -2.82 14.27 -20.38
CA VAL A 526 -2.99 12.84 -20.09
C VAL A 526 -2.51 12.01 -21.27
N ASP A 527 -1.67 11.01 -21.00
CA ASP A 527 -1.22 10.05 -22.00
C ASP A 527 -2.35 9.05 -22.31
N VAL A 528 -3.02 9.27 -23.44
CA VAL A 528 -4.06 8.40 -24.01
C VAL A 528 -3.70 8.07 -25.45
N ALA A 529 -3.99 6.85 -25.90
CA ALA A 529 -3.63 6.37 -27.23
C ALA A 529 -4.30 7.23 -28.32
N THR A 530 -3.66 7.34 -29.48
CA THR A 530 -4.17 8.09 -30.64
C THR A 530 -5.58 7.67 -31.07
N GLU A 531 -5.95 6.40 -30.86
CA GLU A 531 -7.30 5.85 -31.09
C GLU A 531 -8.36 6.36 -30.10
N PHE A 532 -7.95 7.03 -29.02
CA PHE A 532 -8.77 7.66 -28.00
C PHE A 532 -8.38 9.14 -27.82
N ASP A 533 -8.25 9.88 -28.93
CA ASP A 533 -7.86 11.31 -28.94
C ASP A 533 -6.45 11.60 -28.40
N GLY A 534 -5.53 10.63 -28.48
CA GLY A 534 -4.11 10.84 -28.19
C GLY A 534 -3.44 11.85 -29.12
N LEU A 535 -2.41 12.52 -28.63
CA LEU A 535 -1.71 13.57 -29.37
C LEU A 535 -0.98 13.00 -30.60
N GLY A 536 -1.28 13.52 -31.79
CA GLY A 536 -0.60 13.17 -33.05
C GLY A 536 0.73 13.90 -33.30
N ALA A 537 1.14 14.77 -32.37
CA ALA A 537 2.37 15.54 -32.35
C ALA A 537 3.06 15.37 -30.99
N SER A 538 4.36 15.65 -30.91
CA SER A 538 5.09 15.60 -29.63
C SER A 538 4.55 16.66 -28.66
N VAL A 539 4.63 16.38 -27.35
CA VAL A 539 4.17 17.34 -26.30
C VAL A 539 4.85 18.71 -26.43
N SER A 540 6.12 18.73 -26.84
CA SER A 540 6.89 19.96 -27.06
C SER A 540 6.34 20.80 -28.21
N GLU A 541 5.94 20.18 -29.33
CA GLU A 541 5.34 20.89 -30.48
C GLU A 541 4.01 21.57 -30.11
N LEU A 542 3.32 21.06 -29.09
CA LEU A 542 2.06 21.61 -28.57
C LEU A 542 2.29 22.63 -27.43
N GLY A 543 3.54 22.91 -27.06
CA GLY A 543 3.88 23.86 -25.99
C GLY A 543 3.68 23.32 -24.56
N LEU A 544 3.51 22.00 -24.41
CA LEU A 544 3.38 21.32 -23.12
C LEU A 544 4.75 21.01 -22.50
N ASP A 545 4.83 20.99 -21.17
CA ASP A 545 6.06 20.60 -20.45
C ASP A 545 6.20 19.07 -20.33
N GLY A 546 5.12 18.32 -20.54
CA GLY A 546 5.16 16.85 -20.51
C GLY A 546 3.79 16.19 -20.64
N SER A 547 3.77 14.89 -20.40
CA SER A 547 2.55 14.09 -20.25
C SER A 547 2.53 13.37 -18.91
N LEU A 548 1.35 12.91 -18.50
CA LEU A 548 1.14 12.13 -17.29
C LEU A 548 0.46 10.81 -17.60
N GLY A 549 0.92 9.73 -16.97
CA GLY A 549 0.32 8.41 -17.10
C GLY A 549 -1.01 8.33 -16.35
N PHE A 550 -2.03 7.74 -16.99
CA PHE A 550 -3.36 7.55 -16.41
C PHE A 550 -3.84 6.10 -16.59
N PRO A 551 -3.24 5.12 -15.88
CA PRO A 551 -3.66 3.74 -16.03
C PRO A 551 -5.13 3.54 -15.62
N PRO A 552 -5.87 2.62 -16.28
CA PRO A 552 -5.36 1.55 -17.15
C PRO A 552 -5.18 1.95 -18.63
N HIS A 553 -5.35 3.22 -19.01
CA HIS A 553 -5.12 3.64 -20.40
C HIS A 553 -3.68 3.31 -20.87
N ASN A 554 -3.54 3.02 -22.16
CA ASN A 554 -2.26 2.70 -22.84
C ASN A 554 -1.52 1.45 -22.33
N LEU A 555 -2.17 0.65 -21.48
CA LEU A 555 -1.66 -0.63 -21.03
C LEU A 555 -2.46 -1.77 -21.66
N PRO A 556 -1.78 -2.85 -22.08
CA PRO A 556 -2.49 -4.00 -22.62
C PRO A 556 -3.31 -4.66 -21.52
N TRP A 557 -4.41 -5.28 -21.93
CA TRP A 557 -5.21 -6.12 -21.06
C TRP A 557 -5.07 -7.57 -21.46
N GLU A 558 -5.03 -8.43 -20.45
CA GLU A 558 -5.12 -9.88 -20.59
C GLU A 558 -6.28 -10.35 -19.72
N GLY A 559 -7.03 -11.34 -20.22
CA GLY A 559 -8.08 -11.97 -19.42
C GLY A 559 -7.49 -12.63 -18.17
N ALA A 560 -8.16 -12.48 -17.03
CA ALA A 560 -7.79 -13.23 -15.84
C ALA A 560 -7.89 -14.75 -16.13
N PRO A 561 -7.04 -15.59 -15.51
CA PRO A 561 -7.01 -17.03 -15.81
C PRO A 561 -8.39 -17.67 -15.65
N ALA A 562 -8.91 -18.22 -16.76
CA ALA A 562 -10.21 -18.89 -16.78
C ALA A 562 -10.23 -20.03 -15.75
N GLY A 563 -11.24 -20.06 -14.88
CA GLY A 563 -11.38 -21.06 -13.81
C GLY A 563 -10.77 -20.68 -12.45
N SER A 564 -10.12 -19.52 -12.33
CA SER A 564 -9.54 -19.04 -11.06
C SER A 564 -10.59 -18.72 -9.98
N VAL A 565 -11.81 -18.36 -10.37
CA VAL A 565 -12.90 -18.04 -9.43
C VAL A 565 -14.27 -18.44 -9.95
N LYS A 566 -15.15 -18.85 -9.04
CA LYS A 566 -16.55 -19.17 -9.34
C LYS A 566 -17.35 -17.88 -9.57
N MET A 567 -17.64 -17.59 -10.84
CA MET A 567 -18.44 -16.45 -11.27
C MET A 567 -19.93 -16.63 -10.93
N ARG A 568 -20.64 -15.53 -10.66
CA ARG A 568 -22.11 -15.53 -10.55
C ARG A 568 -22.72 -15.71 -11.94
N ARG A 569 -23.79 -16.52 -12.05
CA ARG A 569 -24.49 -16.80 -13.33
C ARG A 569 -24.94 -15.55 -14.10
N LYS A 570 -25.22 -14.44 -13.41
CA LYS A 570 -25.66 -13.17 -14.01
C LYS A 570 -24.51 -12.30 -14.54
N MET A 571 -23.27 -12.61 -14.18
CA MET A 571 -22.09 -11.85 -14.60
C MET A 571 -21.92 -11.93 -16.13
N ARG A 572 -21.72 -10.77 -16.77
CA ARG A 572 -21.58 -10.56 -18.22
C ARG A 572 -20.46 -9.56 -18.56
N GLY A 573 -19.75 -9.07 -17.55
CA GLY A 573 -18.64 -8.13 -17.71
C GLY A 573 -17.30 -8.83 -17.94
N SER A 574 -16.24 -8.03 -17.98
CA SER A 574 -14.86 -8.48 -18.22
C SER A 574 -14.13 -8.72 -16.90
N VAL A 575 -13.28 -9.74 -16.87
CA VAL A 575 -12.35 -10.00 -15.76
C VAL A 575 -10.94 -10.01 -16.31
N LEU A 576 -10.14 -9.04 -15.91
CA LEU A 576 -8.82 -8.70 -16.42
C LEU A 576 -7.76 -9.06 -15.37
N SER A 577 -6.54 -9.39 -15.80
CA SER A 577 -5.45 -9.83 -14.91
C SER A 577 -4.61 -8.65 -14.41
N TYR A 578 -4.79 -8.24 -13.15
CA TYR A 578 -3.95 -7.21 -12.54
C TYR A 578 -2.47 -7.62 -12.44
N PRO A 579 -2.11 -8.88 -12.10
CA PRO A 579 -0.70 -9.31 -12.09
C PRO A 579 -0.02 -9.20 -13.46
N ALA A 580 -0.74 -9.52 -14.55
CA ALA A 580 -0.21 -9.38 -15.91
C ALA A 580 -0.01 -7.91 -16.29
N LEU A 581 -0.97 -7.05 -15.92
CA LEU A 581 -0.84 -5.60 -16.08
C LEU A 581 0.41 -5.05 -15.39
N VAL A 582 0.61 -5.38 -14.11
CA VAL A 582 1.78 -4.94 -13.33
C VAL A 582 3.07 -5.42 -13.98
N GLN A 583 3.12 -6.66 -14.47
CA GLN A 583 4.30 -7.19 -15.15
C GLN A 583 4.66 -6.35 -16.39
N VAL A 584 3.70 -6.10 -17.28
CA VAL A 584 3.95 -5.32 -18.49
C VAL A 584 4.25 -3.86 -18.17
N ALA A 585 3.52 -3.26 -17.23
CA ALA A 585 3.71 -1.87 -16.84
C ALA A 585 5.10 -1.64 -16.23
N THR A 586 5.56 -2.52 -15.34
CA THR A 586 6.91 -2.44 -14.75
C THR A 586 8.03 -2.65 -15.78
N GLU A 587 7.79 -3.45 -16.82
CA GLU A 587 8.75 -3.62 -17.92
C GLU A 587 8.83 -2.37 -18.81
N LYS A 588 7.68 -1.77 -19.18
CA LYS A 588 7.63 -0.51 -19.94
C LYS A 588 8.35 0.63 -19.22
N LEU A 589 8.24 0.71 -17.89
CA LEU A 589 8.89 1.76 -17.07
C LEU A 589 10.42 1.74 -17.16
N ARG A 590 11.05 0.66 -17.64
CA ARG A 590 12.51 0.62 -17.87
C ARG A 590 12.98 1.52 -19.01
N ARG A 591 12.07 1.96 -19.87
CA ARG A 591 12.34 2.83 -21.04
C ARG A 591 11.34 3.99 -21.07
N LEU A 592 11.13 4.61 -19.91
CA LEU A 592 10.19 5.72 -19.78
C LEU A 592 10.72 6.97 -20.50
N PRO A 593 9.95 7.59 -21.42
CA PRO A 593 10.31 8.88 -22.00
C PRO A 593 10.49 9.95 -20.91
N ARG A 594 11.43 10.87 -21.10
CA ARG A 594 11.78 11.88 -20.09
C ARG A 594 10.62 12.82 -19.79
N GLU A 595 9.81 13.09 -20.81
CA GLU A 595 8.65 13.99 -20.78
C GLU A 595 7.42 13.37 -20.12
N LEU A 596 7.40 12.03 -19.92
CA LEU A 596 6.28 11.32 -19.32
C LEU A 596 6.50 11.16 -17.82
N SER A 597 5.62 11.74 -17.00
CA SER A 597 5.52 11.40 -15.58
C SER A 597 4.71 10.11 -15.43
N PRO A 598 5.26 9.04 -14.85
CA PRO A 598 4.58 7.75 -14.82
C PRO A 598 3.33 7.81 -13.93
N GLY A 599 2.32 7.04 -14.31
CA GLY A 599 1.13 6.78 -13.51
C GLY A 599 1.07 5.32 -13.08
N VAL A 600 0.52 5.07 -11.89
CA VAL A 600 0.14 3.73 -11.43
C VAL A 600 -1.33 3.73 -11.02
N MET A 601 -1.95 2.55 -11.00
CA MET A 601 -3.34 2.40 -10.55
C MET A 601 -3.39 1.43 -9.37
N VAL A 602 -4.20 1.75 -8.37
CA VAL A 602 -4.41 0.92 -7.18
C VAL A 602 -5.15 -0.37 -7.53
N ASN A 603 -6.29 -0.22 -8.20
CA ASN A 603 -7.18 -1.24 -8.71
C ASN A 603 -8.13 -0.59 -9.71
N PHE A 604 -8.90 -1.37 -10.48
CA PHE A 604 -10.08 -0.88 -11.18
C PHE A 604 -11.17 -1.95 -11.22
N ASP A 605 -12.32 -1.61 -10.68
CA ASP A 605 -13.52 -2.44 -10.51
C ASP A 605 -14.75 -1.53 -10.46
N ASN A 606 -15.43 -1.38 -11.60
CA ASN A 606 -16.63 -0.54 -11.71
C ASN A 606 -17.94 -1.30 -11.41
N THR A 607 -17.88 -2.37 -10.60
CA THR A 607 -19.06 -3.13 -10.15
C THR A 607 -20.10 -2.25 -9.45
N ALA A 608 -19.67 -1.21 -8.73
CA ALA A 608 -20.62 -0.28 -8.09
C ALA A 608 -21.50 0.46 -9.10
N ARG A 609 -20.97 0.82 -10.27
CA ARG A 609 -21.73 1.51 -11.33
C ARG A 609 -22.43 0.54 -12.29
N ARG A 610 -21.87 -0.65 -12.53
CA ARG A 610 -22.29 -1.54 -13.64
C ARG A 610 -22.78 -2.92 -13.22
N GLN A 611 -22.65 -3.26 -11.94
CA GLN A 611 -23.07 -4.49 -11.27
C GLN A 611 -22.80 -5.79 -12.03
N TRP A 612 -23.63 -6.18 -12.99
CA TRP A 612 -23.51 -7.47 -13.71
C TRP A 612 -22.76 -7.35 -15.04
N LYS A 613 -22.37 -6.15 -15.46
CA LYS A 613 -21.52 -5.90 -16.64
C LYS A 613 -20.26 -5.05 -16.32
N PRO A 614 -19.54 -5.29 -15.21
CA PRO A 614 -18.36 -4.49 -14.88
C PRO A 614 -17.13 -4.92 -15.66
N ASP A 615 -16.12 -4.07 -15.65
CA ASP A 615 -14.75 -4.44 -15.95
C ASP A 615 -14.00 -4.48 -14.61
N VAL A 616 -13.38 -5.63 -14.31
CA VAL A 616 -12.73 -5.90 -13.00
C VAL A 616 -11.31 -6.37 -13.21
N TRP A 617 -10.35 -5.71 -12.57
CA TRP A 617 -8.96 -6.16 -12.50
C TRP A 617 -8.77 -7.11 -11.31
N TYR A 618 -8.89 -8.41 -11.59
CA TYR A 618 -8.72 -9.47 -10.62
C TYR A 618 -7.25 -9.63 -10.21
N GLY A 619 -7.00 -9.83 -8.92
CA GLY A 619 -5.64 -9.96 -8.37
C GLY A 619 -5.06 -8.65 -7.85
N ALA A 620 -5.79 -7.54 -7.87
CA ALA A 620 -5.31 -6.26 -7.33
C ALA A 620 -5.16 -6.33 -5.80
N ASN A 621 -3.96 -6.04 -5.31
CA ASN A 621 -3.63 -6.08 -3.89
C ASN A 621 -2.47 -5.12 -3.55
N PRO A 622 -2.27 -4.78 -2.26
CA PRO A 622 -1.24 -3.83 -1.83
C PRO A 622 0.20 -4.19 -2.23
N TYR A 623 0.54 -5.49 -2.29
CA TYR A 623 1.90 -5.94 -2.60
C TYR A 623 2.23 -5.72 -4.09
N LEU A 624 1.32 -6.10 -4.99
CA LEU A 624 1.50 -5.86 -6.42
C LEU A 624 1.46 -4.36 -6.76
N PHE A 625 0.61 -3.60 -6.09
CA PHE A 625 0.60 -2.14 -6.17
C PHE A 625 1.94 -1.54 -5.73
N ARG A 626 2.47 -1.94 -4.56
CA ARG A 626 3.78 -1.50 -4.08
C ARG A 626 4.88 -1.79 -5.08
N ARG A 627 4.89 -2.99 -5.67
CA ARG A 627 5.86 -3.37 -6.72
C ARG A 627 5.80 -2.43 -7.92
N TRP A 628 4.60 -2.11 -8.40
CA TRP A 628 4.42 -1.20 -9.53
C TRP A 628 4.81 0.23 -9.17
N LEU A 629 4.34 0.74 -8.04
CA LEU A 629 4.64 2.08 -7.54
C LEU A 629 6.14 2.30 -7.38
N ALA A 630 6.85 1.31 -6.82
CA ALA A 630 8.28 1.38 -6.63
C ALA A 630 9.02 1.41 -7.98
N ALA A 631 8.60 0.62 -8.97
CA ALA A 631 9.17 0.67 -10.32
C ALA A 631 8.95 2.05 -10.97
N ALA A 632 7.77 2.66 -10.77
CA ALA A 632 7.46 3.99 -11.27
C ALA A 632 8.34 5.06 -10.61
N ALA A 633 8.48 5.03 -9.28
CA ALA A 633 9.38 5.93 -8.55
C ALA A 633 10.84 5.78 -9.00
N ARG A 634 11.30 4.55 -9.23
CA ARG A 634 12.64 4.28 -9.76
C ARG A 634 12.87 4.90 -11.15
N SER A 635 11.86 4.87 -12.01
CA SER A 635 11.95 5.35 -13.39
C SER A 635 12.12 6.87 -13.52
N VAL A 636 12.00 7.62 -12.42
CA VAL A 636 12.16 9.08 -12.39
C VAL A 636 13.36 9.55 -11.55
N LEU A 637 14.16 8.64 -10.99
CA LEU A 637 15.27 9.02 -10.07
C LEU A 637 16.40 9.80 -10.77
N ASP A 638 16.54 9.65 -12.08
CA ASP A 638 17.49 10.40 -12.92
C ASP A 638 17.08 11.86 -13.15
N ARG A 639 15.84 12.23 -12.81
CA ARG A 639 15.33 13.60 -12.92
C ARG A 639 15.73 14.46 -11.71
N PRO A 640 15.77 15.80 -11.85
CA PRO A 640 15.88 16.70 -10.71
C PRO A 640 14.78 16.44 -9.67
N ALA A 641 15.09 16.53 -8.38
CA ALA A 641 14.16 16.19 -7.30
C ALA A 641 12.75 16.83 -7.42
N PRO A 642 12.59 18.11 -7.82
CA PRO A 642 11.27 18.72 -8.00
C PRO A 642 10.43 18.10 -9.15
N GLU A 643 11.06 17.46 -10.12
CA GLU A 643 10.44 16.86 -11.32
C GLU A 643 10.16 15.35 -11.15
N ARG A 644 10.59 14.75 -10.04
CA ARG A 644 10.31 13.34 -9.73
C ARG A 644 8.86 13.21 -9.30
N ILE A 645 7.94 13.02 -10.23
CA ILE A 645 6.50 12.91 -9.95
C ILE A 645 6.00 11.55 -10.39
N VAL A 646 5.18 10.92 -9.54
CA VAL A 646 4.43 9.72 -9.87
C VAL A 646 2.96 9.97 -9.58
N PHE A 647 2.10 9.78 -10.59
CA PHE A 647 0.65 9.91 -10.45
C PHE A 647 0.04 8.59 -9.99
N ILE A 648 -1.05 8.67 -9.21
CA ILE A 648 -1.75 7.47 -8.71
C ILE A 648 -3.25 7.57 -9.02
N ASN A 649 -3.79 6.55 -9.69
CA ASN A 649 -5.22 6.36 -9.87
C ASN A 649 -5.76 5.39 -8.79
N ALA A 650 -6.44 5.86 -7.75
CA ALA A 650 -6.70 7.24 -7.34
C ALA A 650 -6.70 7.34 -5.80
N TRP A 651 -6.94 8.54 -5.26
CA TRP A 651 -7.22 8.70 -3.83
C TRP A 651 -8.55 8.02 -3.46
N ASN A 652 -9.64 8.46 -4.09
CA ASN A 652 -11.01 8.19 -3.66
C ASN A 652 -12.00 7.84 -4.80
N GLU A 653 -11.57 7.15 -5.85
CA GLU A 653 -12.48 6.67 -6.92
C GLU A 653 -13.24 5.41 -6.46
N TRP A 654 -14.09 5.55 -5.44
CA TRP A 654 -14.74 4.42 -4.76
C TRP A 654 -15.61 3.56 -5.67
N ALA A 655 -16.35 4.17 -6.60
CA ALA A 655 -17.24 3.43 -7.48
C ALA A 655 -16.52 2.73 -8.65
N GLU A 656 -15.24 3.05 -8.87
CA GLU A 656 -14.33 2.34 -9.76
C GLU A 656 -13.31 1.48 -9.00
N GLY A 657 -13.40 1.41 -7.67
CA GLY A 657 -12.52 0.58 -6.84
C GLY A 657 -11.06 1.04 -6.76
N ALA A 658 -10.69 2.14 -7.41
CA ALA A 658 -9.34 2.73 -7.40
C ALA A 658 -9.16 3.61 -6.14
N ILE A 659 -8.95 2.95 -4.99
CA ILE A 659 -9.06 3.56 -3.66
C ILE A 659 -7.73 3.43 -2.89
N LEU A 660 -7.01 4.53 -2.69
CA LEU A 660 -5.93 4.59 -1.69
C LEU A 660 -6.45 4.73 -0.26
N GLU A 661 -7.63 5.34 -0.08
CA GLU A 661 -8.21 5.55 1.24
C GLU A 661 -8.40 4.23 2.03
N PRO A 662 -8.40 4.28 3.38
CA PRO A 662 -8.58 3.09 4.19
C PRO A 662 -9.91 2.40 3.95
N THR A 663 -9.85 1.10 3.64
CA THR A 663 -11.03 0.25 3.44
C THR A 663 -11.14 -0.76 4.58
N GLN A 664 -12.32 -1.33 4.81
CA GLN A 664 -12.46 -2.40 5.80
C GLN A 664 -11.65 -3.66 5.46
N ARG A 665 -11.42 -3.96 4.17
CA ARG A 665 -10.63 -5.14 3.74
C ARG A 665 -9.14 -4.93 3.91
N PHE A 666 -8.63 -3.78 3.48
CA PHE A 666 -7.18 -3.54 3.39
C PHE A 666 -6.66 -2.58 4.46
N GLY A 667 -7.52 -1.93 5.25
CA GLY A 667 -7.12 -0.86 6.17
C GLY A 667 -6.25 0.18 5.44
N LYS A 668 -5.15 0.59 6.09
CA LYS A 668 -4.17 1.54 5.54
C LYS A 668 -3.11 0.89 4.64
N THR A 669 -3.19 -0.40 4.30
CA THR A 669 -2.07 -1.11 3.65
C THR A 669 -1.65 -0.55 2.29
N TYR A 670 -2.57 0.00 1.50
CA TYR A 670 -2.21 0.74 0.28
C TYR A 670 -1.45 2.04 0.56
N LEU A 671 -1.82 2.77 1.63
CA LEU A 671 -1.07 3.95 2.07
C LEU A 671 0.29 3.57 2.64
N GLN A 672 0.37 2.47 3.39
CA GLN A 672 1.63 1.93 3.89
C GLN A 672 2.55 1.49 2.75
N ALA A 673 2.00 1.00 1.62
CA ALA A 673 2.78 0.76 0.40
C ALA A 673 3.36 2.06 -0.16
N VAL A 674 2.59 3.16 -0.19
CA VAL A 674 3.11 4.48 -0.62
C VAL A 674 4.21 4.95 0.33
N ARG A 675 3.99 4.86 1.65
CA ARG A 675 4.97 5.25 2.68
C ARG A 675 6.28 4.46 2.55
N ASP A 676 6.17 3.15 2.32
CA ASP A 676 7.31 2.26 2.10
C ASP A 676 8.12 2.63 0.86
N VAL A 677 7.46 3.03 -0.23
CA VAL A 677 8.17 3.47 -1.44
C VAL A 677 8.75 4.87 -1.24
N ALA A 678 8.00 5.78 -0.62
CA ALA A 678 8.40 7.17 -0.43
C ALA A 678 9.62 7.31 0.48
N PHE A 679 9.60 6.61 1.62
CA PHE A 679 10.61 6.73 2.67
C PHE A 679 11.39 5.44 2.91
N GLY A 680 11.34 4.50 1.97
CA GLY A 680 12.00 3.20 2.07
C GLY A 680 13.51 3.25 2.01
#